data_AF-A0A960VVT8-F1
#
_entry.id   AF-A0A960VVT8-F1
#
_cell.length_a   1.000
_cell.length_b   1.000
_cell.length_c   1.000
_cell.angle_alpha   90.00
_cell.angle_beta   90.00
_cell.angle_gamma   90.00
#
_symmetry.space_group_name_H-M   'P 1'
#
loop_
_entity.id
_entity.type
_entity.pdbx_description
1 polymer ?
#
loop_
_entity_poly.entity_id
_entity_poly.type
_entity_poly.pdbx_seq_one_letter_code
_entity_poly.pdbx_strand_id
1 'polypeptide(L)'
;MKFFFSILCLFLLCFCNYNSSEKLQPIAINGTIDLRNWNFEKDGMVSLKGNWEFYWKEFLEESYFQTNTDKKKDLIKLPKAWNEFKIGQSAIGNEGYATYHLNMFIKNGERLALRLGRVNSSFSLYVNGKLLEQQGKIGKNLETSIPYYKPTMIMLPDSIGENVSIIIHVANFHNIYGGLRNPILLGTVKQIQSKRDWGLFIDVFLTGCFIIMGLYHFSLYLFRPVHKNRPALYFGIFCLLLAVRALLTGEDYFYQLIPSMNWVMGRKLELLTFYVGTPVFILFVFSIFPEEENQILSKLVLYPSFLLSIFVIVSPSTMFMESLTYMHVVLFIACVYGLYSLAKAILKKRKGARSFFTGSLLFSIFIFHDILLSYNVFDSVLLASFGLFIFIIFQAYSLSSLFSAAYVNVERFSKNLKIKSAKISVSNRRLVKILASSRKMSELRTRSEILCEASNVILTEIGFLNKIKIKAYYFDIQKRNEVYVSCKLEPKDMENSPPRLEPNESKERFIPFEKLEKLIGQITMQEAYSQNKTLYIPAFYHKRLLGLIKIKELEKEEVSRDQKGFINAIMRSLSLGLANVEYLQHEKKKVRMELELKTASTVQNTLFPKNSPDIPGFDIYGWCWPASETGGDWFGYSKELDEYLYIFIGDVTGHGTPAAMITSAIYSAIRQIENFYFKDGKLLDPSFIHNILHQVVCETGNQDYYMTFFTARIDLKTHILVYTNSAHNRPIIIRRDEILHLDGETNPLLGYVDEYTIISEQTKIEKGDLLLFYTDGITEAYNKNDIMYGESRLIERLKALSNKTSREIVKGLKSDLLQFCDISLPKDDYTLIACKILND
;
A
#
# COMPACT_ATOMS: atom_id res chain seq x y z
N MET A 1 -12.19 -21.40 -29.51
CA MET A 1 -10.94 -21.22 -30.29
C MET A 1 -11.10 -21.71 -31.73
N LYS A 2 -11.45 -22.98 -31.99
CA LYS A 2 -11.68 -23.49 -33.37
C LYS A 2 -12.67 -22.66 -34.19
N PHE A 3 -13.84 -22.31 -33.63
CA PHE A 3 -14.84 -21.48 -34.31
C PHE A 3 -14.33 -20.07 -34.70
N PHE A 4 -13.62 -19.41 -33.78
CA PHE A 4 -13.05 -18.08 -34.03
C PHE A 4 -11.90 -18.12 -35.04
N PHE A 5 -11.09 -19.19 -35.00
CA PHE A 5 -10.05 -19.44 -35.97
C PHE A 5 -10.64 -19.72 -37.36
N SER A 6 -11.75 -20.47 -37.44
CA SER A 6 -12.49 -20.68 -38.69
C SER A 6 -13.08 -19.37 -39.24
N ILE A 7 -13.62 -18.49 -38.40
CA ILE A 7 -14.11 -17.16 -38.82
C ILE A 7 -12.95 -16.27 -39.27
N LEU A 8 -11.82 -16.28 -38.55
CA LEU A 8 -10.64 -15.51 -38.93
C LEU A 8 -10.04 -16.01 -40.25
N CYS A 9 -9.96 -17.33 -40.45
CA CYS A 9 -9.56 -17.93 -41.72
C CYS A 9 -10.55 -17.60 -42.83
N LEU A 10 -11.86 -17.65 -42.59
CA LEU A 10 -12.89 -17.22 -43.56
C LEU A 10 -12.75 -15.74 -43.90
N PHE A 11 -12.48 -14.88 -42.91
CA PHE A 11 -12.28 -13.46 -43.11
C PHE A 11 -11.01 -13.19 -43.93
N LEU A 12 -9.89 -13.82 -43.58
CA LEU A 12 -8.63 -13.76 -44.34
C LEU A 12 -8.77 -14.34 -45.76
N LEU A 13 -9.55 -15.41 -45.93
CA LEU A 13 -9.87 -16.00 -47.25
C LEU A 13 -10.73 -15.05 -48.10
N CYS A 14 -11.65 -14.30 -47.50
CA CYS A 14 -12.38 -13.23 -48.20
C CYS A 14 -11.46 -12.11 -48.68
N PHE A 15 -10.34 -11.86 -48.00
CA PHE A 15 -9.29 -10.93 -48.47
C PHE A 15 -8.35 -11.55 -49.51
N CYS A 16 -8.31 -12.88 -49.62
CA CYS A 16 -7.56 -13.59 -50.67
C CYS A 16 -8.31 -13.70 -52.01
N ASN A 17 -9.52 -13.15 -52.15
CA ASN A 17 -10.14 -12.93 -53.46
C ASN A 17 -9.46 -11.74 -54.16
N TYR A 18 -8.18 -11.93 -54.48
CA TYR A 18 -7.57 -11.20 -55.56
C TYR A 18 -8.15 -11.79 -56.84
N ASN A 19 -9.05 -11.04 -57.49
CA ASN A 19 -9.38 -11.29 -58.89
C ASN A 19 -8.08 -11.08 -59.69
N SER A 20 -7.24 -12.11 -59.75
CA SER A 20 -6.19 -12.20 -60.74
C SER A 20 -6.90 -12.40 -62.07
N SER A 21 -7.00 -11.34 -62.84
CA SER A 21 -7.11 -11.46 -64.29
C SER A 21 -6.03 -12.45 -64.74
N GLU A 22 -6.42 -13.55 -65.39
CA GLU A 22 -5.48 -14.53 -65.98
C GLU A 22 -4.59 -13.90 -67.07
N LYS A 23 -4.97 -12.71 -67.56
CA LYS A 23 -4.27 -11.97 -68.61
C LYS A 23 -3.17 -11.11 -68.00
N LEU A 24 -1.93 -11.32 -68.46
CA LEU A 24 -0.78 -10.48 -68.12
C LEU A 24 -1.10 -9.01 -68.39
N GLN A 25 -0.93 -8.16 -67.37
CA GLN A 25 -1.18 -6.73 -67.51
C GLN A 25 -0.15 -6.07 -68.44
N PRO A 26 -0.59 -5.18 -69.35
CA PRO A 26 0.32 -4.35 -70.15
C PRO A 26 1.24 -3.53 -69.24
N ILE A 27 2.48 -3.33 -69.69
CA ILE A 27 3.48 -2.50 -69.01
C ILE A 27 3.99 -1.43 -69.97
N ALA A 28 4.39 -0.29 -69.41
CA ALA A 28 5.02 0.78 -70.17
C ALA A 28 6.42 0.36 -70.64
N ILE A 29 6.69 0.53 -71.94
CA ILE A 29 7.97 0.22 -72.56
C ILE A 29 8.41 1.46 -73.33
N ASN A 30 9.60 1.99 -73.00
CA ASN A 30 10.19 3.13 -73.70
C ASN A 30 9.29 4.38 -73.77
N GLY A 31 8.52 4.65 -72.72
CA GLY A 31 7.62 5.80 -72.66
C GLY A 31 6.26 5.59 -73.32
N THR A 32 5.93 4.38 -73.77
CA THR A 32 4.62 4.06 -74.36
C THR A 32 3.94 2.89 -73.67
N ILE A 33 2.60 2.90 -73.61
CA ILE A 33 1.79 1.74 -73.21
C ILE A 33 0.59 1.60 -74.15
N ASP A 34 0.35 0.40 -74.67
CA ASP A 34 -0.77 0.11 -75.55
C ASP A 34 -1.86 -0.68 -74.82
N LEU A 35 -3.01 -0.05 -74.62
CA LEU A 35 -4.18 -0.57 -73.93
C LEU A 35 -5.38 -0.75 -74.88
N ARG A 36 -5.22 -0.59 -76.19
CA ARG A 36 -6.34 -0.74 -77.16
C ARG A 36 -6.96 -2.13 -77.14
N ASN A 37 -6.19 -3.15 -76.75
CA ASN A 37 -6.62 -4.54 -76.60
C ASN A 37 -6.99 -4.93 -75.15
N TRP A 38 -7.03 -3.96 -74.24
CA TRP A 38 -7.43 -4.15 -72.85
C TRP A 38 -8.89 -3.78 -72.67
N ASN A 39 -9.70 -4.68 -72.12
CA ASN A 39 -11.10 -4.38 -71.83
C ASN A 39 -11.22 -4.11 -70.32
N PHE A 40 -11.41 -2.85 -69.90
CA PHE A 40 -11.42 -2.53 -68.47
C PHE A 40 -12.55 -3.19 -67.70
N GLU A 41 -13.73 -3.41 -68.31
CA GLU A 41 -14.86 -4.06 -67.63
C GLU A 41 -14.60 -5.56 -67.39
N LYS A 42 -13.90 -6.25 -68.31
CA LYS A 42 -13.60 -7.68 -68.21
C LYS A 42 -12.25 -7.98 -67.54
N ASP A 43 -11.21 -7.27 -67.94
CA ASP A 43 -9.82 -7.53 -67.58
C ASP A 43 -9.40 -6.73 -66.31
N GLY A 44 -10.15 -5.70 -65.92
CA GLY A 44 -9.96 -4.93 -64.69
C GLY A 44 -9.05 -3.70 -64.83
N MET A 45 -8.64 -3.14 -63.69
CA MET A 45 -7.73 -1.98 -63.62
C MET A 45 -6.32 -2.35 -64.11
N VAL A 46 -5.63 -1.39 -64.73
CA VAL A 46 -4.23 -1.52 -65.18
C VAL A 46 -3.34 -0.64 -64.33
N SER A 47 -2.22 -1.19 -63.87
CA SER A 47 -1.13 -0.37 -63.32
C SER A 47 -0.25 0.12 -64.46
N LEU A 48 -0.04 1.45 -64.56
CA LEU A 48 0.84 2.07 -65.55
C LEU A 48 2.33 1.92 -65.18
N LYS A 49 2.73 0.73 -64.74
CA LYS A 49 4.10 0.38 -64.34
C LYS A 49 4.98 0.13 -65.55
N GLY A 50 6.29 0.30 -65.40
CA GLY A 50 7.26 0.10 -66.48
C GLY A 50 8.13 1.33 -66.72
N ASN A 51 8.71 1.43 -67.91
CA ASN A 51 9.68 2.46 -68.27
C ASN A 51 8.97 3.70 -68.84
N TRP A 52 8.98 4.78 -68.07
CA TRP A 52 8.48 6.10 -68.46
C TRP A 52 9.63 6.96 -68.97
N GLU A 53 9.32 7.93 -69.83
CA GLU A 53 10.30 8.96 -70.18
C GLU A 53 10.52 9.88 -68.98
N PHE A 54 11.78 10.24 -68.74
CA PHE A 54 12.19 11.00 -67.57
C PHE A 54 13.15 12.12 -67.97
N TYR A 55 12.85 13.33 -67.50
CA TYR A 55 13.64 14.53 -67.79
C TYR A 55 13.99 15.21 -66.47
N TRP A 56 15.25 15.08 -66.07
CA TRP A 56 15.75 15.58 -64.78
C TRP A 56 16.00 17.08 -64.81
N LYS A 57 15.52 17.80 -63.78
CA LYS A 57 15.59 19.27 -63.66
C LYS A 57 14.97 20.03 -64.82
N GLU A 58 13.95 19.46 -65.43
CA GLU A 58 13.18 20.07 -66.51
C GLU A 58 11.68 19.95 -66.22
N PHE A 59 10.94 21.05 -66.41
CA PHE A 59 9.47 21.06 -66.48
C PHE A 59 9.08 21.29 -67.93
N LEU A 60 8.66 20.22 -68.60
CA LEU A 60 8.36 20.22 -70.04
C LEU A 60 6.85 20.24 -70.27
N GLU A 61 6.42 21.00 -71.26
CA GLU A 61 5.02 21.11 -71.66
C GLU A 61 4.71 20.19 -72.85
N GLU A 62 3.44 20.00 -73.14
CA GLU A 62 2.95 19.15 -74.24
C GLU A 62 3.57 19.50 -75.60
N SER A 63 3.77 20.80 -75.88
CA SER A 63 4.36 21.30 -77.12
C SER A 63 5.78 20.77 -77.37
N TYR A 64 6.54 20.47 -76.31
CA TYR A 64 7.87 19.89 -76.42
C TYR A 64 7.83 18.48 -77.03
N PHE A 65 6.91 17.65 -76.55
CA PHE A 65 6.77 16.25 -76.97
C PHE A 65 6.20 16.10 -78.39
N GLN A 66 5.44 17.09 -78.84
CA GLN A 66 4.95 17.15 -80.23
C GLN A 66 6.02 17.55 -81.25
N THR A 67 7.04 18.30 -80.82
CA THR A 67 8.05 18.90 -81.72
C THR A 67 9.44 18.25 -81.65
N ASN A 68 9.77 17.58 -80.54
CA ASN A 68 11.12 17.04 -80.29
C ASN A 68 11.12 15.51 -80.06
N THR A 69 10.65 14.74 -81.04
CA THR A 69 10.60 13.27 -80.95
C THR A 69 11.97 12.58 -80.94
N ASP A 70 13.03 13.25 -81.39
CA ASP A 70 14.37 12.67 -81.59
C ASP A 70 15.41 13.03 -80.51
N LYS A 71 15.01 13.71 -79.42
CA LYS A 71 15.95 14.06 -78.33
C LYS A 71 16.27 12.86 -77.44
N LYS A 72 17.48 12.88 -76.86
CA LYS A 72 17.93 11.89 -75.89
C LYS A 72 17.02 11.93 -74.65
N LYS A 73 16.27 10.86 -74.43
CA LYS A 73 15.38 10.66 -73.30
C LYS A 73 15.98 9.65 -72.32
N ASP A 74 15.97 9.97 -71.03
CA ASP A 74 16.24 8.97 -70.00
C ASP A 74 14.96 8.18 -69.73
N LEU A 75 15.12 6.95 -69.27
CA LEU A 75 14.01 6.08 -68.89
C LEU A 75 14.08 5.79 -67.40
N ILE A 76 12.95 5.95 -66.71
CA ILE A 76 12.80 5.60 -65.30
C ILE A 76 11.75 4.51 -65.14
N LYS A 77 12.05 3.52 -64.30
CA LYS A 77 11.13 2.42 -64.04
C LYS A 77 10.20 2.77 -62.88
N LEU A 78 8.91 2.89 -63.13
CA LEU A 78 7.89 3.07 -62.09
C LEU A 78 7.29 1.73 -61.64
N PRO A 79 6.86 1.60 -60.37
CA PRO A 79 7.04 2.57 -59.27
C PRO A 79 8.40 2.42 -58.58
N LYS A 80 9.16 3.51 -58.44
CA LYS A 80 10.44 3.54 -57.70
C LYS A 80 10.88 5.00 -57.47
N ALA A 81 11.66 5.28 -56.42
CA ALA A 81 12.14 6.64 -56.18
C ALA A 81 13.27 7.01 -57.18
N TRP A 82 13.31 8.25 -57.67
CA TRP A 82 14.32 8.65 -58.68
C TRP A 82 15.75 8.58 -58.17
N ASN A 83 15.95 8.72 -56.85
CA ASN A 83 17.26 8.70 -56.23
C ASN A 83 17.85 7.28 -56.11
N GLU A 84 17.11 6.27 -56.58
CA GLU A 84 17.60 4.90 -56.76
C GLU A 84 18.06 4.63 -58.21
N PHE A 85 18.05 5.65 -59.07
CA PHE A 85 18.49 5.58 -60.46
C PHE A 85 19.76 6.40 -60.70
N LYS A 86 20.41 6.12 -61.82
CA LYS A 86 21.53 6.89 -62.35
C LYS A 86 21.16 7.42 -63.73
N ILE A 87 21.48 8.68 -64.00
CA ILE A 87 21.42 9.28 -65.33
C ILE A 87 22.83 9.31 -65.90
N GLY A 88 23.07 8.58 -66.99
CA GLY A 88 24.42 8.30 -67.46
C GLY A 88 25.24 7.56 -66.37
N GLN A 89 26.31 8.19 -65.89
CA GLN A 89 27.15 7.66 -64.79
C GLN A 89 26.85 8.30 -63.42
N SER A 90 26.03 9.35 -63.37
CA SER A 90 25.81 10.14 -62.16
C SER A 90 24.57 9.67 -61.41
N ALA A 91 24.70 9.47 -60.09
CA ALA A 91 23.57 9.20 -59.21
C ALA A 91 22.71 10.46 -59.05
N ILE A 92 21.39 10.28 -59.01
CA ILE A 92 20.43 11.37 -58.78
C ILE A 92 20.25 11.56 -57.28
N GLY A 93 20.35 12.80 -56.80
CA GLY A 93 20.05 13.14 -55.39
C GLY A 93 18.57 12.96 -55.03
N ASN A 94 18.26 12.95 -53.74
CA ASN A 94 16.88 12.96 -53.24
C ASN A 94 16.13 14.24 -53.62
N GLU A 95 16.83 15.39 -53.60
CA GLU A 95 16.25 16.69 -53.89
C GLU A 95 16.33 17.09 -55.37
N GLY A 96 15.25 17.67 -55.88
CA GLY A 96 15.18 18.20 -57.23
C GLY A 96 13.77 18.19 -57.80
N TYR A 97 13.68 18.34 -59.11
CA TYR A 97 12.42 18.34 -59.84
C TYR A 97 12.60 17.64 -61.19
N ALA A 98 11.52 17.09 -61.73
CA ALA A 98 11.58 16.34 -62.98
C ALA A 98 10.22 16.30 -63.70
N THR A 99 10.27 16.00 -65.00
CA THR A 99 9.11 15.64 -65.81
C THR A 99 9.10 14.14 -66.09
N TYR A 100 7.98 13.49 -65.79
CA TYR A 100 7.65 12.14 -66.23
C TYR A 100 6.68 12.23 -67.40
N HIS A 101 6.92 11.48 -68.46
CA HIS A 101 6.05 11.44 -69.63
C HIS A 101 5.74 10.01 -70.08
N LEU A 102 4.48 9.76 -70.42
CA LEU A 102 3.99 8.49 -70.94
C LEU A 102 2.94 8.75 -72.02
N ASN A 103 3.14 8.14 -73.18
CA ASN A 103 2.15 8.05 -74.25
C ASN A 103 1.33 6.78 -74.09
N MET A 104 0.02 6.93 -73.95
CA MET A 104 -0.91 5.84 -73.69
C MET A 104 -1.92 5.72 -74.82
N PHE A 105 -2.01 4.52 -75.41
CA PHE A 105 -3.00 4.24 -76.46
C PHE A 105 -4.21 3.51 -75.88
N ILE A 106 -5.40 4.08 -76.00
CA ILE A 106 -6.65 3.51 -75.46
C ILE A 106 -7.71 3.37 -76.55
N LYS A 107 -8.71 2.52 -76.31
CA LYS A 107 -9.89 2.43 -77.16
C LYS A 107 -10.80 3.65 -76.92
N ASN A 108 -11.26 4.29 -77.99
CA ASN A 108 -12.09 5.50 -77.88
C ASN A 108 -13.46 5.20 -77.23
N GLY A 109 -13.97 6.15 -76.43
CA GLY A 109 -15.31 6.08 -75.80
C GLY A 109 -15.36 5.49 -74.38
N GLU A 110 -14.25 5.09 -73.78
CA GLU A 110 -14.22 4.60 -72.40
C GLU A 110 -14.08 5.75 -71.39
N ARG A 111 -15.01 5.85 -70.42
CA ARG A 111 -14.90 6.79 -69.30
C ARG A 111 -13.94 6.26 -68.24
N LEU A 112 -12.72 6.78 -68.27
CA LEU A 112 -11.63 6.33 -67.42
C LEU A 112 -11.27 7.36 -66.35
N ALA A 113 -10.67 6.88 -65.27
CA ALA A 113 -10.10 7.70 -64.21
C ALA A 113 -8.71 7.17 -63.83
N LEU A 114 -7.86 8.11 -63.42
CA LEU A 114 -6.55 7.84 -62.84
C LEU A 114 -6.63 7.91 -61.32
N ARG A 115 -5.91 7.01 -60.67
CA ARG A 115 -5.59 7.07 -59.25
C ARG A 115 -4.08 7.07 -59.09
N LEU A 116 -3.55 8.19 -58.64
CA LEU A 116 -2.16 8.30 -58.23
C LEU A 116 -2.07 7.88 -56.76
N GLY A 117 -1.08 7.05 -56.43
CA GLY A 117 -0.75 6.79 -55.03
C GLY A 117 -0.13 8.02 -54.35
N ARG A 118 0.32 7.87 -53.10
CA ARG A 118 0.89 8.97 -52.32
C ARG A 118 2.15 9.53 -53.00
N VAL A 119 2.12 10.80 -53.39
CA VAL A 119 3.31 11.57 -53.80
C VAL A 119 3.74 12.39 -52.60
N ASN A 120 4.89 12.07 -52.01
CA ASN A 120 5.31 12.66 -50.73
C ASN A 120 5.92 14.07 -50.86
N SER A 121 5.54 14.83 -51.88
CA SER A 121 6.10 16.14 -52.22
C SER A 121 5.05 17.04 -52.88
N SER A 122 5.36 17.73 -53.98
CA SER A 122 4.37 18.41 -54.83
C SER A 122 4.42 17.89 -56.27
N PHE A 123 3.26 17.92 -56.93
CA PHE A 123 3.16 17.53 -58.33
C PHE A 123 2.06 18.29 -59.08
N SER A 124 2.18 18.31 -60.40
CA SER A 124 1.08 18.65 -61.33
C SER A 124 0.98 17.56 -62.39
N LEU A 125 -0.25 17.24 -62.77
CA LEU A 125 -0.59 16.24 -63.78
C LEU A 125 -1.32 16.92 -64.93
N TYR A 126 -0.76 16.77 -66.13
CA TYR A 126 -1.36 17.19 -67.38
C TYR A 126 -1.71 15.97 -68.21
N VAL A 127 -2.83 16.07 -68.92
CA VAL A 127 -3.21 15.08 -69.92
C VAL A 127 -3.57 15.79 -71.21
N ASN A 128 -2.91 15.43 -72.31
CA ASN A 128 -2.99 16.12 -73.61
C ASN A 128 -2.82 17.65 -73.46
N GLY A 129 -1.81 18.08 -72.69
CA GLY A 129 -1.55 19.49 -72.37
C GLY A 129 -2.51 20.19 -71.41
N LYS A 130 -3.63 19.57 -71.01
CA LYS A 130 -4.57 20.16 -70.04
C LYS A 130 -4.19 19.77 -68.61
N LEU A 131 -4.01 20.76 -67.73
CA LEU A 131 -3.83 20.52 -66.29
C LEU A 131 -5.10 19.91 -65.70
N LEU A 132 -5.00 18.68 -65.18
CA LEU A 132 -6.13 17.98 -64.55
C LEU A 132 -6.06 18.05 -63.02
N GLU A 133 -4.86 17.99 -62.44
CA GLU A 133 -4.70 18.02 -60.98
C GLU A 133 -3.36 18.66 -60.61
N GLN A 134 -3.35 19.37 -59.49
CA GLN A 134 -2.13 19.89 -58.88
C GLN A 134 -2.23 19.72 -57.35
N GLN A 135 -1.21 19.11 -56.76
CA GLN A 135 -1.10 18.98 -55.31
C GLN A 135 0.13 19.72 -54.82
N GLY A 136 -0.13 20.72 -53.97
CA GLY A 136 0.88 21.64 -53.50
C GLY A 136 1.29 22.64 -54.58
N LYS A 137 2.47 23.22 -54.41
CA LYS A 137 3.09 24.14 -55.37
C LYS A 137 4.37 23.51 -55.88
N ILE A 138 4.47 23.29 -57.19
CA ILE A 138 5.72 22.86 -57.82
C ILE A 138 6.70 24.04 -57.82
N GLY A 139 7.97 23.75 -57.53
CA GLY A 139 9.04 24.74 -57.48
C GLY A 139 10.36 24.13 -57.91
N LYS A 140 11.35 24.97 -58.18
CA LYS A 140 12.71 24.53 -58.59
C LYS A 140 13.69 24.45 -57.42
N ASN A 141 13.26 24.82 -56.21
CA ASN A 141 14.03 24.82 -54.97
C ASN A 141 13.09 24.70 -53.75
N LEU A 142 13.68 24.59 -52.55
CA LEU A 142 12.98 24.44 -51.28
C LEU A 142 11.97 25.58 -51.00
N GLU A 143 12.34 26.83 -51.29
CA GLU A 143 11.52 28.02 -50.97
C GLU A 143 10.28 28.15 -51.87
N THR A 144 10.39 27.72 -53.13
CA THR A 144 9.30 27.85 -54.12
C THR A 144 8.38 26.64 -54.19
N SER A 145 8.81 25.51 -53.63
CA SER A 145 8.07 24.25 -53.64
C SER A 145 7.33 24.05 -52.32
N ILE A 146 6.01 23.83 -52.37
CA ILE A 146 5.19 23.57 -51.17
C ILE A 146 4.60 22.17 -51.29
N PRO A 147 4.95 21.21 -50.43
CA PRO A 147 4.40 19.86 -50.48
C PRO A 147 2.97 19.84 -49.95
N TYR A 148 2.13 19.04 -50.58
CA TYR A 148 0.78 18.78 -50.10
C TYR A 148 0.32 17.44 -50.67
N TYR A 149 -0.45 16.69 -49.89
CA TYR A 149 -1.03 15.45 -50.35
C TYR A 149 -2.51 15.41 -50.01
N LYS A 150 -3.32 15.06 -51.01
CA LYS A 150 -4.70 14.63 -50.84
C LYS A 150 -4.93 13.38 -51.71
N PRO A 151 -5.57 12.33 -51.20
CA PRO A 151 -6.06 11.26 -52.06
C PRO A 151 -7.08 11.85 -53.03
N THR A 152 -6.85 11.70 -54.34
CA THR A 152 -7.77 12.24 -55.34
C THR A 152 -7.90 11.27 -56.51
N MET A 153 -9.13 11.09 -56.95
CA MET A 153 -9.46 10.45 -58.22
C MET A 153 -9.44 11.53 -59.29
N ILE A 154 -8.72 11.28 -60.36
CA ILE A 154 -8.58 12.24 -61.46
C ILE A 154 -9.36 11.69 -62.65
N MET A 155 -10.47 12.34 -62.96
CA MET A 155 -11.29 11.94 -64.12
C MET A 155 -10.59 12.36 -65.41
N LEU A 156 -10.46 11.42 -66.35
CA LEU A 156 -10.01 11.74 -67.69
C LEU A 156 -11.15 12.42 -68.48
N PRO A 157 -10.87 13.41 -69.34
CA PRO A 157 -11.87 14.01 -70.23
C PRO A 157 -12.67 12.97 -71.05
N ASP A 158 -13.97 13.20 -71.23
CA ASP A 158 -14.86 12.29 -71.99
C ASP A 158 -14.41 12.09 -73.46
N SER A 159 -13.69 13.05 -74.04
CA SER A 159 -13.23 13.06 -75.43
C SER A 159 -11.71 13.21 -75.53
N ILE A 160 -10.97 12.27 -74.94
CA ILE A 160 -9.50 12.32 -74.84
C ILE A 160 -8.74 11.77 -76.06
N GLY A 161 -9.45 11.14 -76.99
CA GLY A 161 -8.86 10.51 -78.18
C GLY A 161 -8.17 9.17 -77.90
N GLU A 162 -7.68 8.51 -78.95
CA GLU A 162 -7.01 7.20 -78.83
C GLU A 162 -5.55 7.31 -78.36
N ASN A 163 -4.90 8.45 -78.55
CA ASN A 163 -3.54 8.72 -78.08
C ASN A 163 -3.60 9.75 -76.95
N VAL A 164 -3.13 9.34 -75.77
CA VAL A 164 -3.20 10.13 -74.54
C VAL A 164 -1.79 10.37 -74.03
N SER A 165 -1.33 11.62 -74.10
CA SER A 165 -0.09 12.08 -73.49
C SER A 165 -0.33 12.38 -72.01
N ILE A 166 0.40 11.71 -71.13
CA ILE A 166 0.37 11.93 -69.68
C ILE A 166 1.71 12.55 -69.26
N ILE A 167 1.66 13.77 -68.71
CA ILE A 167 2.82 14.49 -68.19
C ILE A 167 2.64 14.71 -66.69
N ILE A 168 3.60 14.29 -65.89
CA ILE A 168 3.63 14.55 -64.44
C ILE A 168 4.89 15.32 -64.09
N HIS A 169 4.74 16.54 -63.61
CA HIS A 169 5.83 17.30 -63.00
C HIS A 169 5.88 16.98 -61.52
N VAL A 170 7.05 16.64 -61.00
CA VAL A 170 7.26 16.39 -59.57
C VAL A 170 8.39 17.27 -59.08
N ALA A 171 8.18 17.97 -57.96
CA ALA A 171 9.21 18.69 -57.22
C ALA A 171 9.34 18.07 -55.83
N ASN A 172 10.55 17.69 -55.42
CA ASN A 172 10.83 17.13 -54.11
C ASN A 172 12.01 17.85 -53.45
N PHE A 173 11.69 18.58 -52.38
CA PHE A 173 12.67 19.26 -51.51
C PHE A 173 12.39 19.00 -50.02
N HIS A 174 11.36 18.20 -49.72
CA HIS A 174 10.85 18.00 -48.37
C HIS A 174 10.86 16.53 -47.93
N ASN A 175 11.25 15.62 -48.82
CA ASN A 175 11.27 14.18 -48.59
C ASN A 175 12.60 13.53 -49.02
N ILE A 176 12.99 12.45 -48.35
CA ILE A 176 14.20 11.67 -48.65
C ILE A 176 14.05 10.78 -49.89
N TYR A 177 12.82 10.47 -50.31
CA TYR A 177 12.53 9.74 -51.54
C TYR A 177 11.82 10.66 -52.52
N GLY A 178 12.47 10.93 -53.65
CA GLY A 178 11.92 11.76 -54.70
C GLY A 178 11.16 10.96 -55.76
N GLY A 179 10.18 11.60 -56.41
CA GLY A 179 9.47 11.02 -57.54
C GLY A 179 8.22 10.21 -57.20
N LEU A 180 7.84 9.32 -58.12
CA LEU A 180 6.58 8.56 -58.10
C LEU A 180 6.82 7.13 -57.58
N ARG A 181 6.82 6.98 -56.26
CA ARG A 181 7.10 5.69 -55.59
C ARG A 181 5.89 4.75 -55.51
N ASN A 182 4.69 5.23 -55.83
CA ASN A 182 3.48 4.42 -55.80
C ASN A 182 2.97 4.15 -57.22
N PRO A 183 2.35 2.98 -57.48
CA PRO A 183 1.79 2.68 -58.78
C PRO A 183 0.68 3.68 -59.15
N ILE A 184 0.65 4.06 -60.42
CA ILE A 184 -0.48 4.80 -61.00
C ILE A 184 -1.46 3.75 -61.54
N LEU A 185 -2.71 3.84 -61.11
CA LEU A 185 -3.77 2.94 -61.55
C LEU A 185 -4.70 3.65 -62.51
N LEU A 186 -5.03 2.97 -63.60
CA LEU A 186 -6.03 3.37 -64.58
C LEU A 186 -7.17 2.35 -64.58
N GLY A 187 -8.39 2.84 -64.61
CA GLY A 187 -9.58 1.99 -64.72
C GLY A 187 -10.82 2.79 -65.03
N THR A 188 -11.97 2.13 -65.09
CA THR A 188 -13.23 2.84 -65.23
C THR A 188 -13.51 3.68 -63.98
N VAL A 189 -14.31 4.74 -64.13
CA VAL A 189 -14.67 5.62 -62.99
C VAL A 189 -15.22 4.80 -61.81
N LYS A 190 -16.09 3.80 -62.09
CA LYS A 190 -16.66 2.92 -61.07
C LYS A 190 -15.60 2.08 -60.35
N GLN A 191 -14.63 1.53 -61.08
CA GLN A 191 -13.56 0.71 -60.49
C GLN A 191 -12.67 1.54 -59.57
N ILE A 192 -12.24 2.71 -60.02
CA ILE A 192 -11.39 3.60 -59.22
C ILE A 192 -12.17 4.11 -57.99
N GLN A 193 -13.46 4.43 -58.16
CA GLN A 193 -14.31 4.85 -57.06
C GLN A 193 -14.49 3.74 -56.03
N SER A 194 -14.85 2.54 -56.48
CA SER A 194 -15.02 1.38 -55.60
C SER A 194 -13.73 1.06 -54.84
N LYS A 195 -12.57 1.13 -55.49
CA LYS A 195 -11.27 0.93 -54.82
C LYS A 195 -11.00 1.96 -53.72
N ARG A 196 -11.32 3.23 -53.97
CA ARG A 196 -11.22 4.31 -52.98
C ARG A 196 -12.18 4.10 -51.82
N ASP A 197 -13.46 3.88 -52.13
CA ASP A 197 -14.51 3.76 -51.13
C ASP A 197 -14.27 2.53 -50.24
N TRP A 198 -13.71 1.45 -50.79
CA TRP A 198 -13.30 0.28 -50.02
C TRP A 198 -12.11 0.56 -49.08
N GLY A 199 -11.09 1.28 -49.56
CA GLY A 199 -9.97 1.70 -48.71
C GLY A 199 -10.45 2.61 -47.57
N LEU A 200 -11.30 3.58 -47.90
CA LEU A 200 -11.88 4.51 -46.92
C LEU A 200 -12.75 3.77 -45.90
N PHE A 201 -13.57 2.83 -46.35
CA PHE A 201 -14.38 1.99 -45.48
C PHE A 201 -13.52 1.24 -44.47
N ILE A 202 -12.43 0.61 -44.92
CA ILE A 202 -11.49 -0.10 -44.04
C ILE A 202 -10.89 0.85 -43.00
N ASP A 203 -10.39 2.01 -43.42
CA ASP A 203 -9.74 2.95 -42.51
C ASP A 203 -10.72 3.50 -41.46
N VAL A 204 -11.93 3.89 -41.87
CA VAL A 204 -12.98 4.40 -40.96
C VAL A 204 -13.46 3.29 -40.03
N PHE A 205 -13.66 2.08 -40.54
CA PHE A 205 -14.06 0.92 -39.73
C PHE A 205 -13.03 0.60 -38.65
N LEU A 206 -11.75 0.45 -39.03
CA LEU A 206 -10.67 0.14 -38.10
C LEU A 206 -10.47 1.27 -37.08
N THR A 207 -10.52 2.52 -37.53
CA THR A 207 -10.46 3.70 -36.64
C THR A 207 -11.59 3.66 -35.61
N GLY A 208 -12.82 3.40 -36.05
CA GLY A 208 -13.99 3.27 -35.16
C GLY A 208 -13.79 2.15 -34.13
N CYS A 209 -13.34 0.97 -34.55
CA CYS A 209 -13.02 -0.13 -33.64
C CYS A 209 -11.96 0.28 -32.60
N PHE A 210 -10.89 0.96 -33.01
CA PHE A 210 -9.82 1.38 -32.12
C PHE A 210 -10.25 2.48 -31.15
N ILE A 211 -11.07 3.45 -31.59
CA ILE A 211 -11.64 4.49 -30.70
C ILE A 211 -12.55 3.84 -29.65
N ILE A 212 -13.48 2.98 -30.08
CA ILE A 212 -14.42 2.30 -29.16
C ILE A 212 -13.64 1.47 -28.14
N MET A 213 -12.64 0.69 -28.58
CA MET A 213 -11.80 -0.11 -27.68
C MET A 213 -10.94 0.75 -26.76
N GLY A 214 -10.41 1.87 -27.26
CA GLY A 214 -9.65 2.84 -26.48
C GLY A 214 -10.48 3.46 -25.36
N LEU A 215 -11.65 4.00 -25.69
CA LEU A 215 -12.59 4.61 -24.76
C LEU A 215 -13.15 3.60 -23.76
N TYR A 216 -13.44 2.37 -24.20
CA TYR A 216 -13.87 1.29 -23.30
C TYR A 216 -12.81 1.02 -22.23
N HIS A 217 -11.54 0.88 -22.62
CA HIS A 217 -10.47 0.64 -21.65
C HIS A 217 -10.15 1.86 -20.77
N PHE A 218 -10.28 3.07 -21.30
CA PHE A 218 -10.16 4.29 -20.50
C PHE A 218 -11.29 4.38 -19.45
N SER A 219 -12.52 4.01 -19.82
CA SER A 219 -13.64 3.96 -18.87
C SER A 219 -13.40 2.90 -17.77
N LEU A 220 -12.88 1.71 -18.13
CA LEU A 220 -12.48 0.69 -17.17
C LEU A 220 -11.38 1.15 -16.21
N TYR A 221 -10.51 2.06 -16.63
CA TYR A 221 -9.51 2.67 -15.77
C TYR A 221 -10.14 3.67 -14.78
N LEU A 222 -11.04 4.53 -15.24
CA LEU A 222 -11.72 5.54 -14.40
C LEU A 222 -12.66 4.94 -13.34
N PHE A 223 -13.42 3.88 -13.69
CA PHE A 223 -14.46 3.31 -12.82
C PHE A 223 -13.95 2.24 -11.84
N ARG A 224 -12.64 1.96 -11.76
CA ARG A 224 -12.07 0.97 -10.84
C ARG A 224 -11.05 1.59 -9.89
N PRO A 225 -10.91 1.10 -8.64
CA PRO A 225 -9.94 1.61 -7.68
C PRO A 225 -8.52 1.70 -8.26
N VAL A 226 -7.96 2.91 -8.19
CA VAL A 226 -6.86 3.47 -9.02
C VAL A 226 -5.56 2.65 -9.01
N HIS A 227 -5.31 1.81 -8.00
CA HIS A 227 -3.99 1.17 -7.82
C HIS A 227 -3.78 -0.17 -8.56
N LYS A 228 -4.80 -0.78 -9.17
CA LYS A 228 -4.68 -2.12 -9.80
C LYS A 228 -4.92 -2.20 -11.31
N ASN A 229 -5.24 -1.10 -11.99
CA ASN A 229 -5.78 -1.13 -13.37
C ASN A 229 -4.91 -0.45 -14.45
N ARG A 230 -3.60 -0.31 -14.22
CA ARG A 230 -2.64 0.23 -15.21
C ARG A 230 -2.69 -0.43 -16.61
N PRO A 231 -2.97 -1.74 -16.77
CA PRO A 231 -3.10 -2.35 -18.10
C PRO A 231 -4.17 -1.73 -18.99
N ALA A 232 -5.30 -1.34 -18.40
CA ALA A 232 -6.40 -0.73 -19.16
C ALA A 232 -6.00 0.67 -19.67
N LEU A 233 -5.27 1.45 -18.87
CA LEU A 233 -4.76 2.76 -19.29
C LEU A 233 -3.81 2.65 -20.49
N TYR A 234 -2.76 1.82 -20.38
CA TYR A 234 -1.77 1.70 -21.45
C TYR A 234 -2.37 1.13 -22.74
N PHE A 235 -3.25 0.14 -22.64
CA PHE A 235 -3.92 -0.40 -23.81
C PHE A 235 -4.90 0.60 -24.44
N GLY A 236 -5.61 1.37 -23.62
CA GLY A 236 -6.49 2.44 -24.08
C GLY A 236 -5.73 3.49 -24.89
N ILE A 237 -4.60 3.97 -24.36
CA ILE A 237 -3.72 4.93 -25.06
C ILE A 237 -3.19 4.32 -26.36
N PHE A 238 -2.75 3.06 -26.34
CA PHE A 238 -2.24 2.37 -27.53
C PHE A 238 -3.30 2.28 -28.64
N CYS A 239 -4.54 1.89 -28.30
CA CYS A 239 -5.65 1.85 -29.26
C CYS A 239 -5.95 3.24 -29.85
N LEU A 240 -5.95 4.30 -29.04
CA LEU A 240 -6.19 5.67 -29.54
C LEU A 240 -5.07 6.16 -30.47
N LEU A 241 -3.80 5.87 -30.16
CA LEU A 241 -2.68 6.17 -31.05
C LEU A 241 -2.83 5.47 -32.40
N LEU A 242 -3.36 4.25 -32.41
CA LEU A 242 -3.57 3.47 -33.62
C LEU A 242 -4.80 3.91 -34.41
N ALA A 243 -5.83 4.43 -33.74
CA ALA A 243 -6.93 5.13 -34.41
C ALA A 243 -6.42 6.34 -35.20
N VAL A 244 -5.57 7.17 -34.58
CA VAL A 244 -4.93 8.30 -35.26
C VAL A 244 -4.06 7.80 -36.43
N ARG A 245 -3.33 6.71 -36.25
CA ARG A 245 -2.49 6.11 -37.31
C ARG A 245 -3.32 5.62 -38.49
N ALA A 246 -4.42 4.92 -38.25
CA ALA A 246 -5.28 4.37 -39.30
C ALA A 246 -5.80 5.50 -40.23
N LEU A 247 -6.15 6.66 -39.67
CA LEU A 247 -6.56 7.83 -40.43
C LEU A 247 -5.42 8.48 -41.26
N LEU A 248 -4.15 8.28 -40.90
CA LEU A 248 -2.97 8.92 -41.48
C LEU A 248 -2.14 8.02 -42.43
N THR A 249 -2.44 6.73 -42.54
CA THR A 249 -1.58 5.77 -43.27
C THR A 249 -2.25 5.07 -44.43
N GLY A 250 -3.56 4.85 -44.39
CA GLY A 250 -4.32 4.28 -45.50
C GLY A 250 -4.62 5.31 -46.60
N GLU A 251 -5.88 5.61 -46.82
CA GLU A 251 -6.37 6.66 -47.72
C GLU A 251 -6.22 8.07 -47.13
N ASP A 252 -5.34 8.31 -46.15
CA ASP A 252 -5.07 9.65 -45.58
C ASP A 252 -6.32 10.47 -45.24
N TYR A 253 -7.38 9.80 -44.78
CA TYR A 253 -8.67 10.44 -44.55
C TYR A 253 -8.58 11.60 -43.54
N PHE A 254 -7.55 11.59 -42.69
CA PHE A 254 -7.28 12.68 -41.76
C PHE A 254 -7.20 14.06 -42.43
N TYR A 255 -6.61 14.17 -43.62
CA TYR A 255 -6.52 15.46 -44.32
C TYR A 255 -7.86 15.93 -44.90
N GLN A 256 -8.81 15.02 -45.11
CA GLN A 256 -10.19 15.41 -45.47
C GLN A 256 -10.96 15.93 -44.24
N LEU A 257 -10.69 15.36 -43.06
CA LEU A 257 -11.29 15.82 -41.80
C LEU A 257 -10.75 17.18 -41.35
N ILE A 258 -9.46 17.43 -41.57
CA ILE A 258 -8.80 18.69 -41.22
C ILE A 258 -8.04 19.22 -42.46
N PRO A 259 -8.73 19.87 -43.41
CA PRO A 259 -8.11 20.35 -44.66
C PRO A 259 -6.99 21.39 -44.45
N SER A 260 -7.04 22.12 -43.35
CA SER A 260 -6.05 23.16 -42.98
C SER A 260 -4.76 22.60 -42.35
N MET A 261 -4.66 21.28 -42.16
CA MET A 261 -3.50 20.67 -41.50
C MET A 261 -2.22 20.87 -42.33
N ASN A 262 -1.16 21.37 -41.69
CA ASN A 262 0.16 21.46 -42.30
C ASN A 262 0.70 20.05 -42.60
N TRP A 263 1.20 19.83 -43.83
CA TRP A 263 1.72 18.53 -44.26
C TRP A 263 2.82 17.99 -43.34
N VAL A 264 3.77 18.82 -42.93
CA VAL A 264 4.88 18.43 -42.03
C VAL A 264 4.32 17.99 -40.67
N MET A 265 3.32 18.69 -40.15
CA MET A 265 2.68 18.34 -38.87
C MET A 265 1.96 17.00 -38.95
N GLY A 266 1.22 16.75 -40.03
CA GLY A 266 0.58 15.44 -40.27
C GLY A 266 1.59 14.30 -40.34
N ARG A 267 2.73 14.51 -41.01
CA ARG A 267 3.84 13.53 -41.05
C ARG A 267 4.46 13.28 -39.68
N LYS A 268 4.67 14.34 -38.87
CA LYS A 268 5.15 14.19 -37.49
C LYS A 268 4.16 13.39 -36.64
N LEU A 269 2.87 13.70 -36.74
CA LEU A 269 1.82 12.99 -36.03
C LEU A 269 1.80 11.50 -36.42
N GLU A 270 1.87 11.18 -37.71
CA GLU A 270 1.92 9.81 -38.22
C GLU A 270 3.11 9.03 -37.64
N LEU A 271 4.30 9.62 -37.60
CA LEU A 271 5.48 8.99 -37.01
C LEU A 271 5.35 8.83 -35.49
N LEU A 272 4.87 9.86 -34.80
CA LEU A 272 4.70 9.84 -33.34
C LEU A 272 3.73 8.73 -32.89
N THR A 273 2.73 8.37 -33.70
CA THR A 273 1.86 7.21 -33.37
C THR A 273 2.65 5.92 -33.16
N PHE A 274 3.76 5.76 -33.90
CA PHE A 274 4.62 4.59 -33.82
C PHE A 274 5.71 4.75 -32.75
N TYR A 275 6.31 5.95 -32.66
CA TYR A 275 7.41 6.24 -31.74
C TYR A 275 6.96 6.24 -30.29
N VAL A 276 5.72 6.70 -30.03
CA VAL A 276 5.08 6.63 -28.71
C VAL A 276 4.32 5.32 -28.54
N GLY A 277 3.71 4.79 -29.60
CA GLY A 277 2.95 3.54 -29.53
C GLY A 277 3.79 2.34 -29.09
N THR A 278 5.02 2.21 -29.60
CA THR A 278 5.94 1.12 -29.26
C THR A 278 6.24 1.02 -27.75
N PRO A 279 6.72 2.08 -27.07
CA PRO A 279 6.96 2.02 -25.63
C PRO A 279 5.68 1.84 -24.82
N VAL A 280 4.56 2.43 -25.23
CA VAL A 280 3.27 2.26 -24.55
C VAL A 280 2.80 0.79 -24.61
N PHE A 281 2.99 0.12 -25.75
CA PHE A 281 2.68 -1.30 -25.89
C PHE A 281 3.53 -2.19 -24.97
N ILE A 282 4.82 -1.86 -24.84
CA ILE A 282 5.71 -2.60 -23.95
C ILE A 282 5.32 -2.40 -22.47
N LEU A 283 5.00 -1.17 -22.06
CA LEU A 283 4.46 -0.90 -20.73
C LEU A 283 3.14 -1.64 -20.47
N PHE A 284 2.29 -1.77 -21.51
CA PHE A 284 1.08 -2.58 -21.43
C PHE A 284 1.41 -4.05 -21.15
N VAL A 285 2.35 -4.67 -21.86
CA VAL A 285 2.75 -6.07 -21.63
C VAL A 285 3.25 -6.27 -20.20
N PHE A 286 4.13 -5.40 -19.68
CA PHE A 286 4.66 -5.54 -18.31
C PHE A 286 3.64 -5.21 -17.22
N SER A 287 2.67 -4.36 -17.52
CA SER A 287 1.58 -4.13 -16.57
C SER A 287 0.69 -5.37 -16.37
N ILE A 288 0.62 -6.27 -17.36
CA ILE A 288 -0.08 -7.56 -17.26
C ILE A 288 0.81 -8.63 -16.62
N PHE A 289 2.10 -8.68 -16.98
CA PHE A 289 3.07 -9.69 -16.55
C PHE A 289 4.31 -9.05 -15.87
N PRO A 290 4.14 -8.42 -14.69
CA PRO A 290 5.22 -7.63 -14.06
C PRO A 290 6.38 -8.50 -13.55
N GLU A 291 6.14 -9.76 -13.20
CA GLU A 291 7.18 -10.69 -12.75
C GLU A 291 8.08 -11.20 -13.89
N GLU A 292 7.69 -10.93 -15.13
CA GLU A 292 8.42 -11.33 -16.34
C GLU A 292 9.17 -10.15 -16.98
N GLU A 293 9.15 -8.98 -16.34
CA GLU A 293 9.89 -7.79 -16.76
C GLU A 293 11.40 -7.89 -16.42
N ASN A 294 12.23 -7.50 -17.39
CA ASN A 294 13.64 -7.17 -17.20
C ASN A 294 13.83 -5.66 -17.40
N GLN A 295 14.24 -4.96 -16.34
CA GLN A 295 14.37 -3.49 -16.34
C GLN A 295 15.38 -2.96 -17.37
N ILE A 296 16.44 -3.71 -17.69
CA ILE A 296 17.45 -3.29 -18.66
C ILE A 296 16.86 -3.31 -20.06
N LEU A 297 16.21 -4.42 -20.43
CA LEU A 297 15.56 -4.57 -21.74
C LEU A 297 14.40 -3.59 -21.92
N SER A 298 13.63 -3.29 -20.84
CA SER A 298 12.62 -2.23 -20.87
C SER A 298 13.23 -0.86 -21.17
N LYS A 299 14.35 -0.49 -20.54
CA LYS A 299 15.06 0.78 -20.77
C LYS A 299 15.63 0.89 -22.19
N LEU A 300 16.08 -0.22 -22.77
CA LEU A 300 16.57 -0.28 -24.16
C LEU A 300 15.49 -0.01 -25.21
N VAL A 301 14.21 -0.18 -24.87
CA VAL A 301 13.11 0.25 -25.74
C VAL A 301 12.66 1.67 -25.38
N LEU A 302 12.44 1.94 -24.09
CA LEU A 302 11.83 3.18 -23.62
C LEU A 302 12.69 4.43 -23.93
N TYR A 303 13.98 4.40 -23.60
CA TYR A 303 14.82 5.61 -23.76
C TYR A 303 15.08 5.95 -25.23
N PRO A 304 15.44 5.01 -26.12
CA PRO A 304 15.58 5.33 -27.53
C PRO A 304 14.27 5.81 -28.17
N SER A 305 13.13 5.19 -27.86
CA SER A 305 11.82 5.65 -28.36
C SER A 305 11.49 7.07 -27.90
N PHE A 306 11.80 7.40 -26.65
CA PHE A 306 11.59 8.76 -26.11
C PHE A 306 12.49 9.80 -26.80
N LEU A 307 13.79 9.51 -26.93
CA LEU A 307 14.74 10.41 -27.60
C LEU A 307 14.37 10.63 -29.07
N LEU A 308 14.00 9.55 -29.78
CA LEU A 308 13.58 9.62 -31.16
C LEU A 308 12.24 10.37 -31.31
N SER A 309 11.31 10.24 -30.34
CA SER A 309 10.06 11.03 -30.33
C SER A 309 10.33 12.53 -30.22
N ILE A 310 11.23 12.92 -29.30
CA ILE A 310 11.65 14.32 -29.18
C ILE A 310 12.30 14.79 -30.48
N PHE A 311 13.20 13.98 -31.05
CA PHE A 311 13.86 14.30 -32.31
C PHE A 311 12.86 14.58 -33.44
N VAL A 312 11.81 13.75 -33.59
CA VAL A 312 10.73 13.99 -34.59
C VAL A 312 10.02 15.32 -34.36
N ILE A 313 9.75 15.69 -33.10
CA ILE A 313 9.05 16.94 -32.77
C ILE A 313 9.90 18.15 -33.15
N VAL A 314 11.20 18.14 -32.84
CA VAL A 314 12.06 19.34 -32.99
C VAL A 314 12.71 19.47 -34.37
N SER A 315 12.95 18.36 -35.07
CA SER A 315 13.71 18.38 -36.33
C SER A 315 12.85 18.73 -37.56
N PRO A 316 13.46 19.24 -38.65
CA PRO A 316 12.80 19.48 -39.93
C PRO A 316 12.48 18.17 -40.68
N SER A 317 11.66 18.25 -41.74
CA SER A 317 11.08 17.09 -42.43
C SER A 317 12.08 16.16 -43.12
N THR A 318 13.24 16.68 -43.52
CA THR A 318 14.32 15.89 -44.12
C THR A 318 15.03 15.03 -43.08
N MET A 319 15.25 15.56 -41.87
CA MET A 319 15.99 14.89 -40.80
C MET A 319 15.18 13.81 -40.08
N PHE A 320 13.92 14.07 -39.71
CA PHE A 320 13.15 13.06 -38.97
C PHE A 320 12.83 11.82 -39.80
N MET A 321 12.80 11.93 -41.14
CA MET A 321 12.50 10.78 -42.00
C MET A 321 13.63 9.73 -41.98
N GLU A 322 14.87 10.15 -41.78
CA GLU A 322 16.01 9.23 -41.59
C GLU A 322 15.93 8.49 -40.24
N SER A 323 15.31 9.12 -39.23
CA SER A 323 15.16 8.52 -37.91
C SER A 323 14.28 7.26 -37.90
N LEU A 324 13.48 7.05 -38.96
CA LEU A 324 12.56 5.92 -39.09
C LEU A 324 13.28 4.57 -39.09
N THR A 325 14.44 4.47 -39.74
CA THR A 325 15.24 3.22 -39.76
C THR A 325 15.69 2.83 -38.35
N TYR A 326 16.11 3.80 -37.54
CA TYR A 326 16.49 3.55 -36.14
C TYR A 326 15.28 3.09 -35.31
N MET A 327 14.10 3.66 -35.56
CA MET A 327 12.88 3.20 -34.91
C MET A 327 12.43 1.81 -35.35
N HIS A 328 12.67 1.39 -36.60
CA HIS A 328 12.44 0.00 -37.02
C HIS A 328 13.32 -0.98 -36.22
N VAL A 329 14.57 -0.62 -35.92
CA VAL A 329 15.45 -1.42 -35.05
C VAL A 329 14.91 -1.49 -33.62
N VAL A 330 14.50 -0.35 -33.04
CA VAL A 330 13.91 -0.32 -31.69
C VAL A 330 12.63 -1.16 -31.61
N LEU A 331 11.78 -1.06 -32.62
CA LEU A 331 10.58 -1.89 -32.73
C LEU A 331 10.92 -3.38 -32.84
N PHE A 332 11.92 -3.75 -33.65
CA PHE A 332 12.35 -5.14 -33.77
C PHE A 332 12.75 -5.70 -32.39
N ILE A 333 13.57 -4.96 -31.65
CA ILE A 333 13.96 -5.29 -30.28
C ILE A 333 12.72 -5.42 -29.38
N ALA A 334 11.79 -4.47 -29.46
CA ALA A 334 10.55 -4.48 -28.67
C ALA A 334 9.68 -5.71 -28.97
N CYS A 335 9.52 -6.09 -30.24
CA CYS A 335 8.76 -7.26 -30.65
C CYS A 335 9.40 -8.56 -30.15
N VAL A 336 10.70 -8.73 -30.35
CA VAL A 336 11.44 -9.92 -29.86
C VAL A 336 11.35 -10.03 -28.35
N TYR A 337 11.59 -8.93 -27.63
CA TYR A 337 11.55 -8.91 -26.18
C TYR A 337 10.14 -9.13 -25.62
N GLY A 338 9.12 -8.50 -26.20
CA GLY A 338 7.72 -8.70 -25.82
C GLY A 338 7.29 -10.16 -25.99
N LEU A 339 7.62 -10.79 -27.12
CA LEU A 339 7.35 -12.20 -27.37
C LEU A 339 8.11 -13.12 -26.41
N TYR A 340 9.37 -12.82 -26.11
CA TYR A 340 10.15 -13.56 -25.11
C TYR A 340 9.50 -13.50 -23.71
N SER A 341 9.08 -12.32 -23.26
CA SER A 341 8.41 -12.15 -21.96
C SER A 341 7.09 -12.94 -21.89
N LEU A 342 6.31 -12.91 -22.97
CA LEU A 342 5.07 -13.68 -23.09
C LEU A 342 5.32 -15.19 -23.15
N ALA A 343 6.39 -15.64 -23.82
CA ALA A 343 6.79 -17.05 -23.83
C ALA A 343 7.18 -17.52 -22.42
N LYS A 344 7.92 -16.71 -21.65
CA LYS A 344 8.22 -16.97 -20.23
C LYS A 344 6.95 -17.06 -19.38
N ALA A 345 5.96 -16.20 -19.63
CA ALA A 345 4.65 -16.25 -18.97
C ALA A 345 3.88 -17.54 -19.30
N ILE A 346 3.98 -18.06 -20.54
CA ILE A 346 3.41 -19.36 -20.93
C ILE A 346 4.09 -20.51 -20.18
N LEU A 347 5.43 -20.50 -20.10
CA LEU A 347 6.21 -21.54 -19.40
C LEU A 347 5.84 -21.59 -17.91
N LYS A 348 5.62 -20.43 -17.29
CA LYS A 348 5.11 -20.29 -15.91
C LYS A 348 3.61 -20.56 -15.76
N LYS A 349 2.93 -21.03 -16.82
CA LYS A 349 1.49 -21.39 -16.84
C LYS A 349 0.56 -20.23 -16.42
N ARG A 350 0.90 -18.98 -16.74
CA ARG A 350 0.02 -17.83 -16.48
C ARG A 350 -1.24 -17.95 -17.32
N LYS A 351 -2.40 -17.68 -16.70
CA LYS A 351 -3.70 -17.69 -17.39
C LYS A 351 -3.74 -16.60 -18.46
N GLY A 352 -4.33 -16.90 -19.61
CA GLY A 352 -4.44 -15.96 -20.75
C GLY A 352 -3.15 -15.75 -21.56
N ALA A 353 -1.98 -16.13 -21.04
CA ALA A 353 -0.69 -15.87 -21.70
C ALA A 353 -0.58 -16.50 -23.10
N ARG A 354 -1.13 -17.70 -23.31
CA ARG A 354 -1.11 -18.37 -24.63
C ARG A 354 -1.86 -17.58 -25.69
N SER A 355 -3.10 -17.19 -25.41
CA SER A 355 -3.91 -16.39 -26.35
C SER A 355 -3.27 -15.04 -26.63
N PHE A 356 -2.71 -14.41 -25.60
CA PHE A 356 -2.04 -13.12 -25.72
C PHE A 356 -0.78 -13.24 -26.61
N PHE A 357 0.07 -14.23 -26.37
CA PHE A 357 1.25 -14.52 -27.20
C PHE A 357 0.87 -14.76 -28.67
N THR A 358 -0.15 -15.58 -28.94
CA THR A 358 -0.58 -15.84 -30.32
C THR A 358 -1.02 -14.55 -31.03
N GLY A 359 -1.81 -13.71 -30.36
CA GLY A 359 -2.20 -12.42 -30.91
C GLY A 359 -1.00 -11.51 -31.16
N SER A 360 -0.09 -11.38 -30.19
CA SER A 360 1.11 -10.54 -30.34
C SER A 360 2.03 -11.03 -31.45
N LEU A 361 2.19 -12.35 -31.61
CA LEU A 361 3.00 -12.94 -32.68
C LEU A 361 2.44 -12.60 -34.06
N LEU A 362 1.13 -12.78 -34.27
CA LEU A 362 0.48 -12.44 -35.53
C LEU A 362 0.60 -10.94 -35.85
N PHE A 363 0.42 -10.10 -34.83
CA PHE A 363 0.59 -8.66 -34.99
C PHE A 363 2.03 -8.28 -35.37
N SER A 364 3.03 -8.86 -34.69
CA SER A 364 4.44 -8.66 -35.04
C SER A 364 4.75 -9.09 -36.48
N ILE A 365 4.18 -10.21 -36.96
CA ILE A 365 4.37 -10.66 -38.36
C ILE A 365 3.85 -9.60 -39.34
N PHE A 366 2.67 -9.03 -39.11
CA PHE A 366 2.11 -8.00 -40.00
C PHE A 366 2.86 -6.67 -39.91
N ILE A 367 3.40 -6.33 -38.74
CA ILE A 367 4.31 -5.19 -38.60
C ILE A 367 5.57 -5.41 -39.45
N PHE A 368 6.20 -6.58 -39.37
CA PHE A 368 7.40 -6.87 -40.15
C PHE A 368 7.11 -6.93 -41.65
N HIS A 369 5.95 -7.45 -42.05
CA HIS A 369 5.47 -7.38 -43.43
C HIS A 369 5.43 -5.93 -43.93
N ASP A 370 4.83 -5.02 -43.17
CA ASP A 370 4.72 -3.60 -43.56
C ASP A 370 6.07 -2.88 -43.58
N ILE A 371 7.01 -3.27 -42.71
CA ILE A 371 8.39 -2.77 -42.75
C ILE A 371 9.08 -3.21 -44.04
N LEU A 372 8.95 -4.48 -44.44
CA LEU A 372 9.53 -4.97 -45.70
C LEU A 372 8.89 -4.29 -46.92
N LEU A 373 7.58 -4.05 -46.88
CA LEU A 373 6.88 -3.24 -47.88
C LEU A 373 7.43 -1.80 -47.92
N SER A 374 7.75 -1.22 -46.77
CA SER A 374 8.36 0.12 -46.68
C SER A 374 9.78 0.20 -47.26
N TYR A 375 10.45 -0.93 -47.46
CA TYR A 375 11.73 -1.05 -48.18
C TYR A 375 11.57 -1.55 -49.62
N ASN A 376 10.34 -1.59 -50.16
CA ASN A 376 10.02 -2.05 -51.52
C ASN A 376 10.53 -3.48 -51.85
N VAL A 377 10.53 -4.38 -50.86
CA VAL A 377 10.99 -5.78 -51.07
C VAL A 377 10.02 -6.56 -51.98
N PHE A 378 8.72 -6.27 -51.87
CA PHE A 378 7.65 -6.87 -52.68
C PHE A 378 6.44 -5.93 -52.74
N ASP A 379 5.53 -6.15 -53.69
CA ASP A 379 4.27 -5.41 -53.81
C ASP A 379 3.17 -6.07 -52.97
N SER A 380 2.60 -5.33 -52.02
CA SER A 380 1.51 -5.79 -51.15
C SER A 380 0.72 -4.61 -50.59
N VAL A 381 -0.24 -4.87 -49.71
CA VAL A 381 -1.03 -3.87 -48.97
C VAL A 381 -0.55 -3.74 -47.53
N LEU A 382 -0.80 -2.61 -46.87
CA LEU A 382 -0.51 -2.45 -45.44
C LEU A 382 -1.41 -3.35 -44.60
N LEU A 383 -0.82 -4.21 -43.76
CA LEU A 383 -1.51 -5.22 -42.96
C LEU A 383 -1.43 -4.98 -41.45
N ALA A 384 -0.56 -4.09 -40.95
CA ALA A 384 -0.37 -3.91 -39.52
C ALA A 384 -1.67 -3.55 -38.76
N SER A 385 -2.53 -2.71 -39.35
CA SER A 385 -3.82 -2.34 -38.76
C SER A 385 -4.78 -3.54 -38.64
N PHE A 386 -4.74 -4.48 -39.59
CA PHE A 386 -5.48 -5.74 -39.47
C PHE A 386 -4.90 -6.65 -38.39
N GLY A 387 -3.58 -6.72 -38.29
CA GLY A 387 -2.88 -7.53 -37.29
C GLY A 387 -3.21 -7.07 -35.89
N LEU A 388 -3.35 -5.76 -35.71
CA LEU A 388 -3.83 -5.15 -34.49
C LEU A 388 -5.30 -5.50 -34.20
N PHE A 389 -6.19 -5.40 -35.18
CA PHE A 389 -7.59 -5.77 -35.00
C PHE A 389 -7.72 -7.23 -34.53
N ILE A 390 -6.96 -8.12 -35.16
CA ILE A 390 -6.84 -9.53 -34.74
C ILE A 390 -6.28 -9.62 -33.32
N PHE A 391 -5.22 -8.88 -33.00
CA PHE A 391 -4.66 -8.82 -31.66
C PHE A 391 -5.67 -8.38 -30.61
N ILE A 392 -6.48 -7.36 -30.89
CA ILE A 392 -7.55 -6.88 -30.01
C ILE A 392 -8.55 -8.00 -29.72
N ILE A 393 -8.92 -8.81 -30.71
CA ILE A 393 -9.80 -9.97 -30.52
C ILE A 393 -9.14 -11.00 -29.59
N PHE A 394 -7.86 -11.32 -29.81
CA PHE A 394 -7.11 -12.23 -28.93
C PHE A 394 -6.96 -11.69 -27.51
N GLN A 395 -6.75 -10.38 -27.37
CA GLN A 395 -6.67 -9.67 -26.08
C GLN A 395 -8.04 -9.70 -25.39
N ALA A 396 -9.13 -9.39 -26.10
CA ALA A 396 -10.48 -9.42 -25.58
C ALA A 396 -10.87 -10.83 -25.14
N TYR A 397 -10.47 -11.86 -25.90
CA TYR A 397 -10.63 -13.25 -25.49
C TYR A 397 -9.78 -13.60 -24.27
N SER A 398 -8.52 -13.16 -24.22
CA SER A 398 -7.63 -13.41 -23.08
C SER A 398 -8.19 -12.78 -21.81
N LEU A 399 -8.63 -11.51 -21.88
CA LEU A 399 -9.25 -10.78 -20.79
C LEU A 399 -10.61 -11.39 -20.42
N SER A 400 -11.42 -11.77 -21.41
CA SER A 400 -12.68 -12.49 -21.21
C SER A 400 -12.45 -13.87 -20.58
N SER A 401 -11.35 -14.56 -20.86
CA SER A 401 -11.02 -15.83 -20.21
C SER A 401 -10.61 -15.63 -18.74
N LEU A 402 -9.96 -14.50 -18.44
CA LEU A 402 -9.65 -14.09 -17.07
C LEU A 402 -10.93 -13.72 -16.30
N PHE A 403 -11.85 -12.98 -16.94
CA PHE A 403 -13.16 -12.62 -16.39
C PHE A 403 -14.12 -13.79 -16.32
N SER A 404 -14.13 -14.69 -17.29
CA SER A 404 -14.95 -15.90 -17.32
C SER A 404 -14.45 -16.88 -16.27
N ALA A 405 -13.14 -17.00 -16.02
CA ALA A 405 -12.67 -17.74 -14.86
C ALA A 405 -13.16 -17.12 -13.55
N ALA A 406 -13.17 -15.78 -13.42
CA ALA A 406 -13.72 -15.09 -12.26
C ALA A 406 -15.26 -15.22 -12.17
N TYR A 407 -15.97 -15.15 -13.30
CA TYR A 407 -17.42 -15.21 -13.40
C TYR A 407 -17.95 -16.63 -13.24
N VAL A 408 -17.31 -17.64 -13.84
CA VAL A 408 -17.56 -19.06 -13.58
C VAL A 408 -17.19 -19.40 -12.15
N ASN A 409 -16.16 -18.78 -11.56
CA ASN A 409 -15.96 -18.91 -10.11
C ASN A 409 -17.13 -18.27 -9.35
N VAL A 410 -17.59 -17.06 -9.71
CA VAL A 410 -18.75 -16.39 -9.09
C VAL A 410 -20.05 -17.16 -9.31
N GLU A 411 -20.25 -17.81 -10.46
CA GLU A 411 -21.44 -18.55 -10.85
C GLU A 411 -21.39 -19.96 -10.25
N ARG A 412 -20.22 -20.61 -10.21
CA ARG A 412 -19.97 -21.82 -9.41
C ARG A 412 -20.13 -21.53 -7.93
N PHE A 413 -19.70 -20.37 -7.44
CA PHE A 413 -19.99 -19.87 -6.11
C PHE A 413 -21.47 -19.56 -5.95
N SER A 414 -22.17 -19.01 -6.94
CA SER A 414 -23.60 -18.66 -6.90
C SER A 414 -24.51 -19.91 -6.96
N LYS A 415 -24.14 -20.93 -7.74
CA LYS A 415 -24.81 -22.24 -7.84
C LYS A 415 -24.51 -23.08 -6.59
N ASN A 416 -23.27 -23.07 -6.11
CA ASN A 416 -22.92 -23.59 -4.78
C ASN A 416 -23.60 -22.78 -3.68
N LEU A 417 -23.85 -21.47 -3.83
CA LEU A 417 -24.58 -20.62 -2.91
C LEU A 417 -26.08 -20.80 -3.02
N LYS A 418 -26.65 -21.31 -4.12
CA LYS A 418 -28.09 -21.64 -4.26
C LYS A 418 -28.40 -23.01 -3.69
N ILE A 419 -27.56 -24.01 -3.98
CA ILE A 419 -27.65 -25.35 -3.38
C ILE A 419 -27.25 -25.28 -1.90
N LYS A 420 -26.23 -24.47 -1.56
CA LYS A 420 -26.00 -24.09 -0.17
C LYS A 420 -27.13 -23.23 0.36
N SER A 421 -27.70 -22.20 -0.29
CA SER A 421 -28.77 -21.32 0.26
C SER A 421 -30.05 -22.05 0.61
N ALA A 422 -30.38 -23.16 -0.06
CA ALA A 422 -31.50 -24.01 0.32
C ALA A 422 -31.20 -24.86 1.59
N LYS A 423 -29.94 -25.27 1.81
CA LYS A 423 -29.46 -25.87 3.08
C LYS A 423 -29.13 -24.82 4.16
N ILE A 424 -28.68 -23.65 3.72
CA ILE A 424 -28.29 -22.45 4.46
C ILE A 424 -29.53 -21.65 4.82
N SER A 425 -30.72 -21.79 4.24
CA SER A 425 -31.91 -21.08 4.73
C SER A 425 -32.37 -21.66 6.08
N VAL A 426 -32.27 -22.99 6.22
CA VAL A 426 -32.48 -23.71 7.49
C VAL A 426 -31.28 -23.50 8.44
N SER A 427 -30.04 -23.63 7.96
CA SER A 427 -28.85 -23.33 8.78
C SER A 427 -28.65 -21.84 9.08
N ASN A 428 -29.14 -20.89 8.28
CA ASN A 428 -29.11 -19.44 8.52
C ASN A 428 -30.20 -19.04 9.48
N ARG A 429 -31.39 -19.66 9.47
CA ARG A 429 -32.34 -19.42 10.58
C ARG A 429 -31.71 -19.82 11.92
N ARG A 430 -30.99 -20.95 11.96
CA ARG A 430 -30.23 -21.40 13.15
C ARG A 430 -29.03 -20.51 13.47
N LEU A 431 -28.21 -20.13 12.48
CA LEU A 431 -27.06 -19.23 12.65
C LEU A 431 -27.48 -17.81 13.02
N VAL A 432 -28.57 -17.27 12.45
CA VAL A 432 -29.12 -15.96 12.82
C VAL A 432 -29.62 -16.00 14.25
N LYS A 433 -30.26 -17.10 14.70
CA LYS A 433 -30.59 -17.29 16.12
C LYS A 433 -29.34 -17.38 16.99
N ILE A 434 -28.33 -18.18 16.62
CA ILE A 434 -27.04 -18.28 17.35
C ILE A 434 -26.35 -16.91 17.42
N LEU A 435 -26.29 -16.16 16.33
CA LEU A 435 -25.65 -14.84 16.27
C LEU A 435 -26.44 -13.80 17.05
N ALA A 436 -27.77 -13.81 16.97
CA ALA A 436 -28.63 -12.92 17.77
C ALA A 436 -28.49 -13.20 19.26
N SER A 437 -28.48 -14.48 19.66
CA SER A 437 -28.27 -14.88 21.05
C SER A 437 -26.84 -14.63 21.51
N SER A 438 -25.84 -14.81 20.65
CA SER A 438 -24.44 -14.51 20.95
C SER A 438 -24.22 -13.01 21.14
N ARG A 439 -24.81 -12.18 20.27
CA ARG A 439 -24.84 -10.74 20.42
C ARG A 439 -25.53 -10.32 21.72
N LYS A 440 -26.73 -10.86 21.98
CA LYS A 440 -27.46 -10.56 23.21
C LYS A 440 -26.67 -10.98 24.45
N MET A 441 -26.08 -12.18 24.47
CA MET A 441 -25.19 -12.64 25.56
C MET A 441 -23.96 -11.76 25.76
N SER A 442 -23.42 -11.14 24.70
CA SER A 442 -22.29 -10.21 24.80
C SER A 442 -22.68 -8.84 25.39
N GLU A 443 -23.96 -8.46 25.31
CA GLU A 443 -24.49 -7.20 25.86
C GLU A 443 -24.90 -7.34 27.33
N LEU A 444 -25.15 -8.56 27.81
CA LEU A 444 -25.52 -8.86 29.20
C LEU A 444 -24.33 -8.68 30.14
N ARG A 445 -24.60 -8.13 31.32
CA ARG A 445 -23.55 -7.70 32.26
C ARG A 445 -23.44 -8.57 33.50
N THR A 446 -24.40 -9.46 33.72
CA THR A 446 -24.41 -10.37 34.87
C THR A 446 -24.39 -11.84 34.45
N ARG A 447 -23.77 -12.68 35.28
CA ARG A 447 -23.64 -14.12 35.01
C ARG A 447 -25.02 -14.82 34.92
N SER A 448 -26.00 -14.38 35.71
CA SER A 448 -27.36 -14.93 35.75
C SER A 448 -28.15 -14.66 34.47
N GLU A 449 -28.05 -13.44 33.91
CA GLU A 449 -28.69 -13.09 32.65
C GLU A 449 -28.15 -13.94 31.49
N ILE A 450 -26.83 -14.11 31.41
CA ILE A 450 -26.19 -14.89 30.34
C ILE A 450 -26.62 -16.37 30.42
N LEU A 451 -26.68 -16.94 31.62
CA LEU A 451 -27.17 -18.30 31.83
C LEU A 451 -28.66 -18.47 31.49
N CYS A 452 -29.49 -17.46 31.80
CA CYS A 452 -30.91 -17.46 31.48
C CYS A 452 -31.13 -17.41 29.96
N GLU A 453 -30.42 -16.53 29.26
CA GLU A 453 -30.48 -16.41 27.81
C GLU A 453 -30.01 -17.70 27.11
N ALA A 454 -28.89 -18.29 27.57
CA ALA A 454 -28.42 -19.56 27.04
C ALA A 454 -29.45 -20.70 27.25
N SER A 455 -30.09 -20.74 28.43
CA SER A 455 -31.13 -21.73 28.74
C SER A 455 -32.38 -21.58 27.87
N ASN A 456 -32.83 -20.34 27.63
CA ASN A 456 -33.96 -20.02 26.73
C ASN A 456 -33.74 -20.53 25.30
N VAL A 457 -32.53 -20.31 24.78
CA VAL A 457 -32.18 -20.65 23.40
C VAL A 457 -32.05 -22.16 23.21
N ILE A 458 -31.46 -22.84 24.20
CA ILE A 458 -31.33 -24.30 24.20
C ILE A 458 -32.71 -24.98 24.22
N LEU A 459 -33.65 -24.49 25.04
CA LEU A 459 -35.03 -25.01 25.05
C LEU A 459 -35.72 -24.88 23.70
N THR A 460 -35.59 -23.71 23.07
CA THR A 460 -36.25 -23.41 21.79
C THR A 460 -35.79 -24.37 20.69
N GLU A 461 -34.55 -24.86 20.72
CA GLU A 461 -34.02 -25.77 19.70
C GLU A 461 -34.27 -27.26 20.01
N ILE A 462 -34.35 -27.65 21.28
CA ILE A 462 -34.61 -29.05 21.65
C ILE A 462 -36.07 -29.45 21.35
N GLY A 463 -36.99 -28.48 21.30
CA GLY A 463 -38.32 -28.67 20.67
C GLY A 463 -39.35 -29.42 21.52
N PHE A 464 -39.23 -29.40 22.85
CA PHE A 464 -40.19 -30.04 23.77
C PHE A 464 -40.61 -29.06 24.85
N LEU A 465 -41.91 -28.76 24.93
CA LEU A 465 -42.41 -27.70 25.80
C LEU A 465 -43.15 -28.16 27.05
N ASN A 466 -43.53 -29.43 27.23
CA ASN A 466 -44.57 -29.69 28.23
C ASN A 466 -44.16 -30.13 29.65
N LYS A 467 -42.92 -30.57 29.97
CA LYS A 467 -42.54 -30.98 31.35
C LYS A 467 -41.04 -30.88 31.73
N ILE A 468 -40.25 -29.95 31.19
CA ILE A 468 -38.78 -29.93 31.42
C ILE A 468 -38.40 -29.05 32.62
N LYS A 469 -37.63 -29.60 33.58
CA LYS A 469 -36.97 -28.82 34.66
C LYS A 469 -35.52 -28.51 34.29
N ILE A 470 -35.19 -27.22 34.21
CA ILE A 470 -33.81 -26.74 33.99
C ILE A 470 -33.22 -26.22 35.29
N LYS A 471 -31.95 -26.58 35.52
CA LYS A 471 -31.09 -25.97 36.53
C LYS A 471 -29.76 -25.56 35.90
N ALA A 472 -29.45 -24.28 35.99
CA ALA A 472 -28.15 -23.74 35.59
C ALA A 472 -27.27 -23.49 36.83
N TYR A 473 -26.00 -23.84 36.70
CA TYR A 473 -24.96 -23.72 37.72
C TYR A 473 -23.81 -22.89 37.14
N TYR A 474 -23.21 -22.00 37.95
CA TYR A 474 -21.97 -21.30 37.62
C TYR A 474 -20.94 -21.56 38.71
N PHE A 475 -19.67 -21.67 38.31
CA PHE A 475 -18.56 -22.00 39.20
C PHE A 475 -17.69 -20.78 39.45
N ASP A 476 -17.70 -20.28 40.68
CA ASP A 476 -16.70 -19.33 41.15
C ASP A 476 -15.48 -20.11 41.61
N ILE A 477 -14.35 -19.93 40.93
CA ILE A 477 -13.14 -20.73 41.19
C ILE A 477 -12.22 -20.02 42.19
N GLN A 478 -12.46 -18.72 42.45
CA GLN A 478 -11.73 -18.01 43.51
C GLN A 478 -12.25 -18.42 44.88
N LYS A 479 -13.55 -18.70 44.99
CA LYS A 479 -14.13 -19.31 46.19
C LYS A 479 -14.17 -20.83 46.03
N ARG A 480 -13.02 -21.47 46.26
CA ARG A 480 -12.77 -22.93 46.08
C ARG A 480 -13.86 -23.89 46.62
N ASN A 481 -14.77 -23.45 47.47
CA ASN A 481 -15.78 -24.29 48.13
C ASN A 481 -17.26 -23.93 47.84
N GLU A 482 -17.54 -22.97 46.96
CA GLU A 482 -18.89 -22.40 46.83
C GLU A 482 -19.40 -22.41 45.37
N VAL A 483 -20.38 -23.28 45.08
CA VAL A 483 -21.09 -23.27 43.80
C VAL A 483 -22.34 -22.41 43.90
N TYR A 484 -22.43 -21.40 43.03
CA TYR A 484 -23.61 -20.57 42.89
C TYR A 484 -24.68 -21.30 42.09
N VAL A 485 -25.83 -21.50 42.72
CA VAL A 485 -27.03 -22.04 42.07
C VAL A 485 -28.11 -21.00 42.10
N SER A 486 -28.65 -20.67 40.95
CA SER A 486 -30.07 -20.37 40.85
C SER A 486 -30.48 -20.09 39.41
N CYS A 487 -31.15 -21.05 38.81
CA CYS A 487 -32.35 -20.74 38.06
C CYS A 487 -33.18 -22.02 37.96
N LYS A 488 -34.25 -22.14 38.77
CA LYS A 488 -35.31 -23.12 38.50
C LYS A 488 -36.28 -22.41 37.55
N LEU A 489 -36.18 -22.77 36.29
CA LEU A 489 -36.89 -22.11 35.21
C LEU A 489 -38.13 -22.95 34.87
N GLU A 490 -39.31 -22.42 35.18
CA GLU A 490 -40.61 -23.01 34.83
C GLU A 490 -41.25 -22.17 33.71
N PRO A 491 -41.67 -22.77 32.59
CA PRO A 491 -42.34 -22.04 31.50
C PRO A 491 -43.66 -21.44 31.99
N LYS A 492 -43.88 -20.13 31.82
CA LYS A 492 -45.11 -19.47 32.32
C LYS A 492 -46.22 -19.22 31.29
N ASP A 493 -45.97 -19.31 29.98
CA ASP A 493 -47.01 -19.06 28.96
C ASP A 493 -46.92 -20.08 27.83
N MET A 494 -48.05 -20.70 27.46
CA MET A 494 -48.15 -21.59 26.32
C MET A 494 -49.45 -21.33 25.56
N GLU A 495 -49.33 -20.67 24.41
CA GLU A 495 -50.13 -21.01 23.22
C GLU A 495 -49.64 -20.31 21.95
N ASN A 496 -48.87 -19.20 22.02
CA ASN A 496 -48.46 -18.46 20.80
C ASN A 496 -47.04 -17.81 20.81
N SER A 497 -46.15 -18.15 21.73
CA SER A 497 -44.81 -17.51 21.85
C SER A 497 -43.73 -18.44 22.46
N PRO A 498 -42.43 -18.20 22.21
CA PRO A 498 -41.35 -18.96 22.84
C PRO A 498 -41.38 -18.81 24.38
N PRO A 499 -41.01 -19.86 25.14
CA PRO A 499 -41.02 -19.82 26.59
C PRO A 499 -40.08 -18.71 27.08
N ARG A 500 -40.63 -17.70 27.75
CA ARG A 500 -39.82 -16.64 28.37
C ARG A 500 -39.47 -17.08 29.78
N LEU A 501 -38.24 -17.54 29.97
CA LEU A 501 -37.72 -17.83 31.30
C LEU A 501 -37.39 -16.52 32.00
N GLU A 502 -38.10 -16.21 33.08
CA GLU A 502 -37.73 -15.10 33.95
C GLU A 502 -36.77 -15.58 35.03
N PRO A 503 -35.71 -14.82 35.33
CA PRO A 503 -34.90 -15.07 36.50
C PRO A 503 -35.76 -14.80 37.74
N ASN A 504 -36.47 -15.82 38.25
CA ASN A 504 -37.14 -15.75 39.55
C ASN A 504 -36.09 -15.40 40.60
N GLU A 505 -36.44 -14.53 41.56
CA GLU A 505 -35.59 -14.07 42.67
C GLU A 505 -34.57 -15.13 43.07
N SER A 506 -33.36 -14.94 42.56
CA SER A 506 -32.27 -15.86 42.75
C SER A 506 -31.82 -15.75 44.19
N LYS A 507 -32.36 -16.59 45.06
CA LYS A 507 -31.69 -16.85 46.34
C LYS A 507 -30.39 -17.55 46.00
N GLU A 508 -29.30 -16.78 45.96
CA GLU A 508 -27.94 -17.29 45.91
C GLU A 508 -27.79 -18.31 47.03
N ARG A 509 -27.86 -19.60 46.67
CA ARG A 509 -27.77 -20.69 47.62
C ARG A 509 -26.47 -21.40 47.37
N PHE A 510 -25.55 -21.29 48.32
CA PHE A 510 -24.29 -22.00 48.31
C PHE A 510 -24.55 -23.51 48.42
N ILE A 511 -24.08 -24.26 47.41
CA ILE A 511 -23.97 -25.71 47.52
C ILE A 511 -22.51 -26.05 47.80
N PRO A 512 -22.23 -26.85 48.85
CA PRO A 512 -20.87 -27.33 49.13
C PRO A 512 -20.29 -28.06 47.91
N PHE A 513 -19.04 -27.72 47.56
CA PHE A 513 -18.32 -28.24 46.40
C PHE A 513 -18.34 -29.77 46.31
N GLU A 514 -18.23 -30.48 47.43
CA GLU A 514 -18.23 -31.95 47.54
C GLU A 514 -19.46 -32.64 46.92
N LYS A 515 -20.66 -32.04 47.05
CA LYS A 515 -21.90 -32.58 46.44
C LYS A 515 -21.89 -32.47 44.92
N LEU A 516 -21.08 -31.56 44.40
CA LEU A 516 -20.99 -31.22 43.00
C LEU A 516 -19.76 -31.83 42.34
N GLU A 517 -18.71 -32.14 43.12
CA GLU A 517 -17.55 -32.91 42.71
C GLU A 517 -17.91 -34.32 42.24
N LYS A 518 -18.88 -35.00 42.88
CA LYS A 518 -19.46 -36.26 42.35
C LYS A 518 -20.10 -36.10 40.96
N LEU A 519 -20.63 -34.92 40.67
CA LEU A 519 -21.25 -34.60 39.37
C LEU A 519 -20.19 -34.20 38.35
N ILE A 520 -19.19 -33.39 38.74
CA ILE A 520 -18.10 -32.88 37.90
C ILE A 520 -17.08 -33.98 37.59
N GLY A 521 -16.76 -34.87 38.53
CA GLY A 521 -15.86 -36.01 38.33
C GLY A 521 -16.36 -37.02 37.28
N GLN A 522 -17.65 -36.96 36.91
CA GLN A 522 -18.23 -37.71 35.79
C GLN A 522 -18.22 -36.91 34.48
N ILE A 523 -17.98 -35.60 34.51
CA ILE A 523 -17.88 -34.70 33.34
C ILE A 523 -16.43 -34.73 32.82
N THR A 524 -16.08 -35.79 32.10
CA THR A 524 -14.81 -35.85 31.33
C THR A 524 -14.95 -35.21 29.94
N MET A 525 -16.17 -34.92 29.49
CA MET A 525 -16.48 -34.48 28.13
C MET A 525 -16.65 -32.96 28.07
N GLN A 526 -15.97 -32.32 27.11
CA GLN A 526 -16.15 -30.89 26.77
C GLN A 526 -17.43 -30.63 25.94
N GLU A 527 -18.28 -31.64 25.77
CA GLU A 527 -19.47 -31.61 24.93
C GLU A 527 -20.72 -32.00 25.72
N ALA A 528 -21.89 -31.59 25.23
CA ALA A 528 -23.17 -31.97 25.83
C ALA A 528 -23.41 -33.49 25.78
N TYR A 529 -23.83 -34.08 26.90
CA TYR A 529 -24.06 -35.52 27.01
C TYR A 529 -25.32 -35.86 27.83
N SER A 530 -25.97 -36.97 27.50
CA SER A 530 -27.20 -37.44 28.13
C SER A 530 -26.95 -38.68 28.97
N GLN A 531 -27.48 -38.71 30.20
CA GLN A 531 -27.44 -39.87 31.09
C GLN A 531 -28.73 -39.91 31.92
N ASN A 532 -29.39 -41.07 32.03
CA ASN A 532 -30.61 -41.27 32.83
C ASN A 532 -31.67 -40.17 32.59
N LYS A 533 -32.05 -39.94 31.32
CA LYS A 533 -33.02 -38.90 30.89
C LYS A 533 -32.66 -37.47 31.33
N THR A 534 -31.39 -37.21 31.63
CA THR A 534 -30.85 -35.90 32.01
C THR A 534 -29.75 -35.50 31.02
N LEU A 535 -29.83 -34.29 30.48
CA LEU A 535 -28.81 -33.70 29.61
C LEU A 535 -27.95 -32.73 30.43
N TYR A 536 -26.64 -32.96 30.38
CA TYR A 536 -25.62 -32.12 30.99
C TYR A 536 -24.89 -31.35 29.89
N ILE A 537 -24.72 -30.06 30.12
CA ILE A 537 -24.16 -29.15 29.13
C ILE A 537 -23.10 -28.27 29.82
N PRO A 538 -21.82 -28.68 29.80
CA PRO A 538 -20.75 -27.94 30.45
C PRO A 538 -20.26 -26.74 29.62
N ALA A 539 -20.01 -25.60 30.27
CA ALA A 539 -19.43 -24.41 29.67
C ALA A 539 -17.93 -24.35 30.01
N PHE A 540 -17.08 -24.66 29.03
CA PHE A 540 -15.63 -24.61 29.19
C PHE A 540 -15.03 -23.39 28.49
N TYR A 541 -14.10 -22.72 29.17
CA TYR A 541 -13.18 -21.79 28.54
C TYR A 541 -11.76 -22.33 28.69
N HIS A 542 -11.12 -22.61 27.56
CA HIS A 542 -9.92 -23.47 27.48
C HIS A 542 -10.12 -24.83 28.17
N LYS A 543 -9.50 -25.05 29.34
CA LYS A 543 -9.60 -26.29 30.13
C LYS A 543 -10.37 -26.11 31.43
N ARG A 544 -10.92 -24.91 31.67
CA ARG A 544 -11.58 -24.54 32.93
C ARG A 544 -13.10 -24.58 32.75
N LEU A 545 -13.79 -25.30 33.64
CA LEU A 545 -15.25 -25.36 33.66
C LEU A 545 -15.80 -24.09 34.33
N LEU A 546 -16.48 -23.23 33.57
CA LEU A 546 -17.05 -21.96 34.05
C LEU A 546 -18.52 -22.09 34.48
N GLY A 547 -19.24 -23.08 33.95
CA GLY A 547 -20.65 -23.31 34.30
C GLY A 547 -21.18 -24.65 33.78
N LEU A 548 -22.37 -25.03 34.23
CA LEU A 548 -23.04 -26.28 33.84
C LEU A 548 -24.55 -26.04 33.74
N ILE A 549 -25.15 -26.39 32.60
CA ILE A 549 -26.61 -26.44 32.46
C ILE A 549 -27.04 -27.90 32.55
N LYS A 550 -28.01 -28.16 33.44
CA LYS A 550 -28.61 -29.49 33.66
C LYS A 550 -30.09 -29.45 33.32
N ILE A 551 -30.50 -30.33 32.41
CA ILE A 551 -31.88 -30.44 31.91
C ILE A 551 -32.40 -31.84 32.23
N LYS A 552 -33.50 -31.96 32.98
CA LYS A 552 -34.11 -33.26 33.37
C LYS A 552 -35.37 -33.59 32.58
N GLU A 553 -35.71 -34.89 32.52
CA GLU A 553 -36.98 -35.44 31.99
C GLU A 553 -37.13 -35.35 30.45
N LEU A 554 -36.10 -35.77 29.71
CA LEU A 554 -36.18 -35.90 28.24
C LEU A 554 -37.01 -37.14 27.83
N GLU A 555 -38.10 -36.94 27.07
CA GLU A 555 -39.02 -38.00 26.60
C GLU A 555 -38.42 -38.86 25.46
N LYS A 556 -37.45 -38.36 24.70
CA LYS A 556 -36.70 -39.12 23.66
C LYS A 556 -35.32 -39.54 24.17
N GLU A 557 -34.90 -40.75 23.83
CA GLU A 557 -33.64 -41.34 24.32
C GLU A 557 -32.37 -40.68 23.76
N GLU A 558 -32.40 -39.98 22.62
CA GLU A 558 -31.19 -39.34 22.09
C GLU A 558 -31.42 -37.95 21.47
N VAL A 559 -30.69 -36.96 21.98
CA VAL A 559 -30.50 -35.65 21.33
C VAL A 559 -29.77 -35.87 20.00
N SER A 560 -30.34 -35.39 18.89
CA SER A 560 -29.77 -35.64 17.57
C SER A 560 -28.37 -35.01 17.43
N ARG A 561 -27.55 -35.55 16.52
CA ARG A 561 -26.20 -35.02 16.24
C ARG A 561 -26.24 -33.53 15.88
N ASP A 562 -27.27 -33.10 15.16
CA ASP A 562 -27.47 -31.69 14.77
C ASP A 562 -27.85 -30.80 15.97
N GLN A 563 -28.69 -31.31 16.88
CA GLN A 563 -29.05 -30.59 18.12
C GLN A 563 -27.85 -30.46 19.05
N LYS A 564 -27.01 -31.51 19.20
CA LYS A 564 -25.75 -31.45 19.95
C LYS A 564 -24.80 -30.39 19.36
N GLY A 565 -24.68 -30.32 18.04
CA GLY A 565 -23.89 -29.30 17.35
C GLY A 565 -24.36 -27.87 17.63
N PHE A 566 -25.67 -27.63 17.63
CA PHE A 566 -26.25 -26.33 17.98
C PHE A 566 -26.02 -25.96 19.45
N ILE A 567 -26.29 -26.91 20.36
CA ILE A 567 -26.06 -26.72 21.80
C ILE A 567 -24.59 -26.36 22.05
N ASN A 568 -23.65 -27.11 21.48
CA ASN A 568 -22.22 -26.81 21.62
C ASN A 568 -21.85 -25.41 21.09
N ALA A 569 -22.49 -24.93 20.02
CA ALA A 569 -22.27 -23.57 19.51
C ALA A 569 -22.78 -22.49 20.48
N ILE A 570 -23.98 -22.66 21.04
CA ILE A 570 -24.51 -21.76 22.08
C ILE A 570 -23.64 -21.79 23.34
N MET A 571 -23.13 -22.97 23.71
CA MET A 571 -22.25 -23.12 24.88
C MET A 571 -20.90 -22.45 24.72
N ARG A 572 -20.34 -22.41 23.51
CA ARG A 572 -19.15 -21.62 23.23
C ARG A 572 -19.42 -20.13 23.42
N SER A 573 -20.59 -19.66 22.96
CA SER A 573 -21.00 -18.27 23.19
C SER A 573 -21.24 -17.95 24.67
N LEU A 574 -21.85 -18.87 25.43
CA LEU A 574 -22.01 -18.76 26.88
C LEU A 574 -20.66 -18.70 27.59
N SER A 575 -19.73 -19.59 27.22
CA SER A 575 -18.39 -19.65 27.81
C SER A 575 -17.61 -18.36 27.56
N LEU A 576 -17.73 -17.78 26.37
CA LEU A 576 -17.12 -16.49 26.02
C LEU A 576 -17.76 -15.33 26.79
N GLY A 577 -19.10 -15.32 26.92
CA GLY A 577 -19.81 -14.31 27.71
C GLY A 577 -19.43 -14.35 29.19
N LEU A 578 -19.37 -15.54 29.79
CA LEU A 578 -18.93 -15.72 31.19
C LEU A 578 -17.48 -15.29 31.40
N ALA A 579 -16.58 -15.64 30.47
CA ALA A 579 -15.17 -15.22 30.52
C ALA A 579 -15.02 -13.69 30.38
N ASN A 580 -15.79 -13.04 29.51
CA ASN A 580 -15.78 -11.58 29.35
C ASN A 580 -16.25 -10.86 30.61
N VAL A 581 -17.29 -11.35 31.29
CA VAL A 581 -17.73 -10.77 32.56
C VAL A 581 -16.64 -10.90 33.63
N GLU A 582 -15.93 -12.03 33.70
CA GLU A 582 -14.79 -12.21 34.62
C GLU A 582 -13.65 -11.24 34.29
N TYR A 583 -13.31 -11.10 33.00
CA TYR A 583 -12.29 -10.15 32.54
C TYR A 583 -12.63 -8.70 32.94
N LEU A 584 -13.86 -8.25 32.66
CA LEU A 584 -14.29 -6.89 32.98
C LEU A 584 -14.30 -6.60 34.48
N GLN A 585 -14.60 -7.60 35.31
CA GLN A 585 -14.51 -7.47 36.76
C GLN A 585 -13.06 -7.30 37.22
N HIS A 586 -12.15 -8.08 36.63
CA HIS A 586 -10.72 -8.01 36.94
C HIS A 586 -10.14 -6.65 36.55
N GLU A 587 -10.48 -6.16 35.36
CA GLU A 587 -10.01 -4.87 34.85
C GLU A 587 -10.52 -3.71 35.70
N LYS A 588 -11.80 -3.72 36.08
CA LYS A 588 -12.35 -2.71 37.00
C LYS A 588 -11.64 -2.71 38.35
N LYS A 589 -11.31 -3.89 38.89
CA LYS A 589 -10.58 -4.00 40.15
C LYS A 589 -9.17 -3.42 40.03
N LYS A 590 -8.48 -3.72 38.92
CA LYS A 590 -7.14 -3.18 38.64
C LYS A 590 -7.14 -1.66 38.55
N VAL A 591 -8.03 -1.08 37.74
CA VAL A 591 -8.15 0.38 37.58
C VAL A 591 -8.47 1.06 38.91
N ARG A 592 -9.32 0.44 39.75
CA ARG A 592 -9.62 0.94 41.09
C ARG A 592 -8.38 0.94 41.99
N MET A 593 -7.61 -0.15 42.01
CA MET A 593 -6.37 -0.22 42.80
C MET A 593 -5.35 0.83 42.35
N GLU A 594 -5.16 1.01 41.04
CA GLU A 594 -4.25 2.04 40.49
C GLU A 594 -4.65 3.45 40.93
N LEU A 595 -5.96 3.75 40.97
CA LEU A 595 -6.47 5.02 41.46
C LEU A 595 -6.19 5.19 42.96
N GLU A 596 -6.44 4.16 43.78
CA GLU A 596 -6.17 4.16 45.22
C GLU A 596 -4.67 4.37 45.51
N LEU A 597 -3.77 3.71 44.76
CA LEU A 597 -2.31 3.90 44.88
C LEU A 597 -1.87 5.32 44.49
N LYS A 598 -2.42 5.87 43.41
CA LYS A 598 -2.13 7.26 43.00
C LYS A 598 -2.59 8.28 44.05
N THR A 599 -3.72 8.03 44.70
CA THR A 599 -4.17 8.84 45.83
C THR A 599 -3.20 8.76 47.01
N ALA A 600 -2.76 7.56 47.38
CA ALA A 600 -1.76 7.37 48.45
C ALA A 600 -0.44 8.12 48.14
N SER A 601 0.05 8.02 46.90
CA SER A 601 1.20 8.79 46.39
C SER A 601 1.03 10.30 46.58
N THR A 602 -0.13 10.82 46.23
CA THR A 602 -0.43 12.26 46.33
C THR A 602 -0.40 12.72 47.79
N VAL A 603 -0.91 11.91 48.71
CA VAL A 603 -0.89 12.20 50.15
C VAL A 603 0.54 12.14 50.69
N GLN A 604 1.30 11.09 50.38
CA GLN A 604 2.67 10.91 50.88
C GLN A 604 3.59 12.05 50.41
N ASN A 605 3.44 12.52 49.17
CA ASN A 605 4.20 13.66 48.66
C ASN A 605 3.99 14.96 49.47
N THR A 606 2.90 15.09 50.23
CA THR A 606 2.68 16.25 51.11
C THR A 606 3.49 16.20 52.40
N LEU A 607 4.07 15.04 52.74
CA LEU A 607 4.85 14.80 53.95
C LEU A 607 6.32 15.21 53.81
N PHE A 608 6.78 15.45 52.58
CA PHE A 608 8.14 15.92 52.31
C PHE A 608 8.22 17.47 52.42
N PRO A 609 9.37 18.03 52.82
CA PRO A 609 9.58 19.47 52.82
C PRO A 609 9.36 20.08 51.43
N LYS A 610 8.44 21.05 51.33
CA LYS A 610 8.16 21.75 50.06
C LYS A 610 9.27 22.73 49.66
N ASN A 611 9.93 23.32 50.66
CA ASN A 611 11.02 24.28 50.50
C ASN A 611 12.19 23.89 51.40
N SER A 612 13.40 24.24 50.99
CA SER A 612 14.55 24.25 51.88
C SER A 612 14.32 25.24 53.03
N PRO A 613 14.75 24.93 54.26
CA PRO A 613 14.72 25.91 55.35
C PRO A 613 15.70 27.07 55.04
N ASP A 614 15.27 28.29 55.35
CA ASP A 614 16.08 29.49 55.19
C ASP A 614 16.88 29.73 56.48
N ILE A 615 18.20 29.48 56.41
CA ILE A 615 19.11 29.49 57.56
C ILE A 615 20.36 30.29 57.17
N PRO A 616 20.59 31.46 57.77
CA PRO A 616 21.78 32.26 57.50
C PRO A 616 23.05 31.45 57.69
N GLY A 617 23.95 31.48 56.71
CA GLY A 617 25.22 30.74 56.73
C GLY A 617 25.11 29.27 56.30
N PHE A 618 23.93 28.76 55.95
CA PHE A 618 23.74 27.38 55.52
C PHE A 618 22.94 27.32 54.20
N ASP A 619 23.46 26.58 53.22
CA ASP A 619 22.74 26.22 51.99
C ASP A 619 22.36 24.74 52.05
N ILE A 620 21.06 24.44 52.09
CA ILE A 620 20.56 23.07 52.24
C ILE A 620 19.49 22.75 51.20
N TYR A 621 19.56 21.54 50.65
CA TYR A 621 18.56 21.05 49.71
C TYR A 621 18.47 19.53 49.78
N GLY A 622 17.25 19.02 49.74
CA GLY A 622 17.01 17.58 49.73
C GLY A 622 16.00 17.19 48.68
N TRP A 623 16.08 15.94 48.30
CA TRP A 623 15.32 15.33 47.23
C TRP A 623 15.14 13.85 47.53
N CYS A 624 13.94 13.35 47.30
CA CYS A 624 13.58 11.95 47.35
C CYS A 624 12.88 11.59 46.03
N TRP A 625 13.13 10.39 45.52
CA TRP A 625 12.42 9.81 44.39
C TRP A 625 12.06 8.35 44.67
N PRO A 626 10.77 8.05 44.89
CA PRO A 626 10.34 6.69 45.19
C PRO A 626 10.39 5.76 43.95
N ALA A 627 10.69 4.48 44.17
CA ALA A 627 10.68 3.38 43.20
C ALA A 627 9.29 2.99 42.70
N SER A 628 8.28 3.17 43.56
CA SER A 628 6.88 2.91 43.23
C SER A 628 6.03 4.16 43.44
N GLU A 629 4.70 4.04 43.34
CA GLU A 629 3.78 5.15 43.61
C GLU A 629 4.00 5.74 45.01
N THR A 630 4.44 4.95 45.98
CA THR A 630 4.79 5.38 47.34
C THR A 630 6.14 4.79 47.79
N GLY A 631 6.90 5.53 48.59
CA GLY A 631 8.24 5.12 49.06
C GLY A 631 8.31 4.70 50.53
N GLY A 632 9.36 3.95 50.90
CA GLY A 632 9.85 3.73 52.26
C GLY A 632 10.85 4.81 52.73
N ASP A 633 11.46 5.54 51.81
CA ASP A 633 12.35 6.65 52.14
C ASP A 633 11.60 7.89 52.65
N TRP A 634 12.16 8.57 53.66
CA TRP A 634 11.70 9.89 54.08
C TRP A 634 12.84 10.78 54.56
N PHE A 635 12.71 12.09 54.31
CA PHE A 635 13.59 13.10 54.88
C PHE A 635 12.83 14.34 55.33
N GLY A 636 13.42 15.07 56.29
CA GLY A 636 12.83 16.28 56.83
C GLY A 636 13.84 17.25 57.42
N TYR A 637 13.37 18.47 57.64
CA TYR A 637 14.11 19.52 58.37
C TYR A 637 13.23 20.13 59.44
N SER A 638 13.85 20.53 60.55
CA SER A 638 13.20 21.31 61.62
C SER A 638 14.13 22.41 62.13
N LYS A 639 13.53 23.53 62.52
CA LYS A 639 14.23 24.67 63.12
C LYS A 639 13.73 24.84 64.55
N GLU A 640 14.66 25.01 65.49
CA GLU A 640 14.36 25.32 66.88
C GLU A 640 14.89 26.71 67.23
N LEU A 641 13.98 27.65 67.54
CA LEU A 641 14.24 29.04 67.96
C LEU A 641 15.26 29.82 67.12
N ASP A 642 15.50 29.40 65.88
CA ASP A 642 16.54 29.92 65.00
C ASP A 642 17.99 29.71 65.49
N GLU A 643 18.19 28.83 66.48
CA GLU A 643 19.50 28.49 67.04
C GLU A 643 19.99 27.11 66.61
N TYR A 644 19.07 26.17 66.36
CA TYR A 644 19.40 24.80 65.98
C TYR A 644 18.70 24.36 64.71
N LEU A 645 19.42 23.62 63.88
CA LEU A 645 18.92 22.94 62.69
C LEU A 645 18.92 21.43 62.92
N TYR A 646 17.77 20.79 62.75
CA TYR A 646 17.65 19.34 62.70
C TYR A 646 17.46 18.85 61.27
N ILE A 647 18.22 17.83 60.89
CA ILE A 647 18.14 17.12 59.62
C ILE A 647 17.78 15.67 59.93
N PHE A 648 16.75 15.16 59.27
CA PHE A 648 16.26 13.78 59.41
C PHE A 648 16.32 13.09 58.07
N ILE A 649 16.75 11.84 58.06
CA ILE A 649 16.69 10.95 56.89
C ILE A 649 16.52 9.51 57.38
N GLY A 650 15.77 8.71 56.64
CA GLY A 650 15.73 7.29 56.88
C GLY A 650 14.96 6.51 55.83
N ASP A 651 15.09 5.20 55.92
CA ASP A 651 14.56 4.24 54.96
C ASP A 651 13.90 3.07 55.70
N VAL A 652 12.66 2.76 55.32
CA VAL A 652 11.86 1.68 55.89
C VAL A 652 12.09 0.41 55.09
N THR A 653 12.27 -0.73 55.76
CA THR A 653 12.44 -2.03 55.09
C THR A 653 11.27 -2.36 54.16
N GLY A 654 11.57 -2.61 52.89
CA GLY A 654 10.58 -2.88 51.85
C GLY A 654 10.04 -1.60 51.19
N HIS A 655 9.15 -1.74 50.21
CA HIS A 655 8.65 -0.61 49.44
C HIS A 655 7.12 -0.65 49.28
N GLY A 656 6.52 0.42 48.76
CA GLY A 656 5.08 0.50 48.49
C GLY A 656 4.26 0.97 49.70
N THR A 657 2.96 0.66 49.71
CA THR A 657 2.02 1.30 50.64
C THR A 657 2.29 1.05 52.13
N PRO A 658 2.72 -0.16 52.58
CA PRO A 658 2.99 -0.37 54.00
C PRO A 658 4.18 0.46 54.51
N ALA A 659 5.29 0.50 53.76
CA ALA A 659 6.47 1.30 54.08
C ALA A 659 6.11 2.80 54.15
N ALA A 660 5.27 3.27 53.23
CA ALA A 660 4.76 4.64 53.22
C ALA A 660 3.89 5.00 54.44
N MET A 661 3.22 4.03 55.06
CA MET A 661 2.48 4.27 56.31
C MET A 661 3.43 4.46 57.50
N ILE A 662 4.56 3.74 57.54
CA ILE A 662 5.60 3.93 58.56
C ILE A 662 6.24 5.32 58.41
N THR A 663 6.60 5.74 57.19
CA THR A 663 7.10 7.12 56.96
C THR A 663 6.10 8.18 57.40
N SER A 664 4.80 7.93 57.22
CA SER A 664 3.73 8.84 57.68
C SER A 664 3.67 8.92 59.21
N ALA A 665 3.80 7.79 59.90
CA ALA A 665 3.84 7.75 61.35
C ALA A 665 5.06 8.49 61.92
N ILE A 666 6.24 8.29 61.31
CA ILE A 666 7.48 9.00 61.66
C ILE A 666 7.33 10.51 61.43
N TYR A 667 6.83 10.93 60.27
CA TYR A 667 6.54 12.33 59.99
C TYR A 667 5.63 12.94 61.06
N SER A 668 4.53 12.26 61.39
CA SER A 668 3.58 12.73 62.42
C SER A 668 4.21 12.80 63.81
N ALA A 669 5.06 11.85 64.18
CA ALA A 669 5.80 11.88 65.44
C ALA A 669 6.75 13.08 65.49
N ILE A 670 7.51 13.33 64.43
CA ILE A 670 8.42 14.49 64.34
C ILE A 670 7.65 15.80 64.41
N ARG A 671 6.51 15.94 63.71
CA ARG A 671 5.68 17.15 63.80
C ARG A 671 5.13 17.38 65.21
N GLN A 672 4.84 16.31 65.96
CA GLN A 672 4.45 16.43 67.36
C GLN A 672 5.63 16.87 68.24
N ILE A 673 6.82 16.30 68.02
CA ILE A 673 8.05 16.71 68.72
C ILE A 673 8.31 18.21 68.51
N GLU A 674 8.24 18.69 67.27
CA GLU A 674 8.39 20.12 66.95
C GLU A 674 7.38 21.00 67.70
N ASN A 675 6.11 20.57 67.74
CA ASN A 675 5.04 21.36 68.33
C ASN A 675 5.12 21.44 69.86
N PHE A 676 5.54 20.37 70.54
CA PHE A 676 5.54 20.30 72.00
C PHE A 676 6.90 20.60 72.66
N TYR A 677 8.00 20.48 71.92
CA TYR A 677 9.34 20.68 72.47
C TYR A 677 10.02 21.88 71.82
N PHE A 678 10.16 21.91 70.50
CA PHE A 678 10.94 22.97 69.84
C PHE A 678 10.28 24.34 69.95
N LYS A 679 8.94 24.42 69.85
CA LYS A 679 8.20 25.70 70.05
C LYS A 679 8.27 26.22 71.48
N ASP A 680 8.42 25.34 72.46
CA ASP A 680 8.57 25.68 73.87
C ASP A 680 10.05 25.94 74.25
N GLY A 681 10.96 25.94 73.27
CA GLY A 681 12.39 26.17 73.48
C GLY A 681 13.12 25.04 74.19
N LYS A 682 12.60 23.81 74.13
CA LYS A 682 13.24 22.63 74.71
C LYS A 682 14.16 21.97 73.69
N LEU A 683 15.45 22.13 73.92
CA LEU A 683 16.51 21.48 73.16
C LEU A 683 16.49 19.96 73.42
N LEU A 684 16.23 19.18 72.37
CA LEU A 684 16.23 17.71 72.46
C LEU A 684 17.51 17.12 71.86
N ASP A 685 18.01 16.09 72.53
CA ASP A 685 19.11 15.29 72.02
C ASP A 685 18.61 14.33 70.90
N PRO A 686 19.37 14.15 69.80
CA PRO A 686 19.01 13.20 68.74
C PRO A 686 18.69 11.78 69.22
N SER A 687 19.37 11.27 70.26
CA SER A 687 19.09 9.95 70.83
C SER A 687 17.69 9.85 71.44
N PHE A 688 17.21 10.93 72.08
CA PHE A 688 15.87 10.98 72.65
C PHE A 688 14.80 10.97 71.56
N ILE A 689 15.05 11.65 70.44
CA ILE A 689 14.17 11.61 69.27
C ILE A 689 14.10 10.18 68.73
N HIS A 690 15.24 9.51 68.54
CA HIS A 690 15.27 8.13 68.07
C HIS A 690 14.55 7.16 69.02
N ASN A 691 14.60 7.36 70.34
CA ASN A 691 13.84 6.53 71.30
C ASN A 691 12.32 6.64 71.08
N ILE A 692 11.81 7.86 70.83
CA ILE A 692 10.39 8.06 70.51
C ILE A 692 10.05 7.38 69.18
N LEU A 693 10.86 7.61 68.15
CA LEU A 693 10.62 7.04 66.82
C LEU A 693 10.71 5.52 66.82
N HIS A 694 11.62 4.94 67.60
CA HIS A 694 11.74 3.50 67.80
C HIS A 694 10.42 2.88 68.27
N GLN A 695 9.80 3.46 69.30
CA GLN A 695 8.49 3.00 69.81
C GLN A 695 7.39 3.13 68.76
N VAL A 696 7.37 4.24 68.00
CA VAL A 696 6.40 4.44 66.91
C VAL A 696 6.52 3.36 65.84
N VAL A 697 7.74 2.97 65.46
CA VAL A 697 7.96 1.89 64.49
C VAL A 697 7.58 0.53 65.07
N CYS A 698 7.91 0.24 66.34
CA CYS A 698 7.47 -0.99 67.01
C CYS A 698 5.95 -1.15 66.98
N GLU A 699 5.21 -0.08 67.34
CA GLU A 699 3.75 -0.09 67.42
C GLU A 699 3.08 -0.13 66.04
N THR A 700 3.62 0.60 65.05
CA THR A 700 2.99 0.72 63.72
C THR A 700 3.41 -0.41 62.77
N GLY A 701 4.64 -0.92 62.91
CA GLY A 701 5.25 -1.91 62.02
C GLY A 701 4.92 -3.37 62.36
N ASN A 702 4.30 -3.65 63.51
CA ASN A 702 3.91 -5.00 63.96
C ASN A 702 5.05 -6.03 63.84
N GLN A 703 6.30 -5.61 64.07
CA GLN A 703 7.53 -6.40 63.90
C GLN A 703 7.83 -6.91 62.48
N ASP A 704 7.05 -6.52 61.46
CA ASP A 704 7.30 -6.88 60.06
C ASP A 704 8.03 -5.76 59.29
N TYR A 705 8.10 -4.55 59.86
CA TYR A 705 8.75 -3.38 59.28
C TYR A 705 9.70 -2.72 60.28
N TYR A 706 10.89 -2.37 59.80
CA TYR A 706 11.92 -1.65 60.54
C TYR A 706 12.39 -0.44 59.74
N MET A 707 13.12 0.49 60.37
CA MET A 707 13.61 1.67 59.67
C MET A 707 15.06 1.98 60.02
N THR A 708 15.91 2.16 59.01
CA THR A 708 17.20 2.83 59.19
C THR A 708 16.94 4.33 59.35
N PHE A 709 17.59 4.99 60.30
CA PHE A 709 17.31 6.41 60.56
C PHE A 709 18.54 7.16 61.03
N PHE A 710 18.66 8.40 60.59
CA PHE A 710 19.73 9.31 60.97
C PHE A 710 19.16 10.68 61.31
N THR A 711 19.57 11.22 62.47
CA THR A 711 19.25 12.58 62.89
C THR A 711 20.54 13.35 63.16
N ALA A 712 20.70 14.52 62.56
CA ALA A 712 21.73 15.50 62.92
C ALA A 712 21.08 16.77 63.49
N ARG A 713 21.61 17.27 64.60
CA ARG A 713 21.32 18.58 65.19
C ARG A 713 22.57 19.45 65.12
N ILE A 714 22.46 20.57 64.42
CA ILE A 714 23.54 21.55 64.25
C ILE A 714 23.22 22.79 65.09
N ASP A 715 24.12 23.15 65.98
CA ASP A 715 24.14 24.46 66.63
C ASP A 715 24.70 25.52 65.66
N LEU A 716 23.85 26.47 65.28
CA LEU A 716 24.16 27.48 64.27
C LEU A 716 25.18 28.51 64.75
N LYS A 717 25.41 28.64 66.07
CA LYS A 717 26.39 29.56 66.66
C LYS A 717 27.74 28.89 66.88
N THR A 718 27.73 27.69 67.47
CA THR A 718 28.98 27.01 67.86
C THR A 718 29.54 26.09 66.76
N HIS A 719 28.72 25.79 65.74
CA HIS A 719 29.03 24.81 64.69
C HIS A 719 29.39 23.43 65.28
N ILE A 720 28.69 23.05 66.35
CA ILE A 720 28.74 21.70 66.91
C ILE A 720 27.58 20.91 66.29
N LEU A 721 27.91 19.78 65.68
CA LEU A 721 26.95 18.83 65.13
C LEU A 721 26.84 17.64 66.07
N VAL A 722 25.67 17.43 66.65
CA VAL A 722 25.32 16.23 67.44
C VAL A 722 24.46 15.32 66.59
N TYR A 723 24.73 14.03 66.53
CA TYR A 723 24.01 13.09 65.68
C TYR A 723 23.77 11.73 66.33
N THR A 724 22.73 11.05 65.86
CA THR A 724 22.43 9.65 66.18
C THR A 724 22.23 8.89 64.87
N ASN A 725 22.89 7.75 64.74
CA ASN A 725 22.72 6.83 63.62
C ASN A 725 22.12 5.49 64.09
N SER A 726 20.94 5.16 63.58
CA SER A 726 20.24 3.87 63.76
C SER A 726 20.37 3.04 62.49
N ALA A 727 21.57 2.47 62.28
CA ALA A 727 21.94 1.62 61.15
C ALA A 727 21.68 2.21 59.74
N HIS A 728 21.70 3.54 59.62
CA HIS A 728 21.61 4.25 58.35
C HIS A 728 22.99 4.47 57.71
N ASN A 729 23.01 4.75 56.41
CA ASN A 729 24.23 5.11 55.68
C ASN A 729 24.92 6.32 56.34
N ARG A 730 26.25 6.24 56.45
CA ARG A 730 27.04 7.28 57.12
C ARG A 730 27.13 8.52 56.23
N PRO A 731 26.69 9.70 56.70
CA PRO A 731 26.83 10.92 55.93
C PRO A 731 28.29 11.24 55.64
N ILE A 732 28.54 11.76 54.43
CA ILE A 732 29.87 12.13 53.94
C ILE A 732 30.09 13.63 54.17
N ILE A 733 31.26 14.01 54.67
CA ILE A 733 31.71 15.41 54.78
C ILE A 733 32.89 15.62 53.82
N ILE A 734 32.82 16.68 53.01
CA ILE A 734 33.96 17.20 52.28
C ILE A 734 34.50 18.43 53.00
N ARG A 735 35.74 18.35 53.46
CA ARG A 735 36.48 19.45 54.10
C ARG A 735 37.78 19.68 53.36
N ARG A 736 37.93 20.83 52.68
CA ARG A 736 39.18 21.21 51.96
C ARG A 736 39.75 20.05 51.10
N ASP A 737 38.89 19.38 50.34
CA ASP A 737 39.15 18.19 49.52
C ASP A 737 39.41 16.85 50.25
N GLU A 738 39.46 16.85 51.58
CA GLU A 738 39.44 15.64 52.41
C GLU A 738 38.01 15.10 52.55
N ILE A 739 37.89 13.77 52.66
CA ILE A 739 36.63 13.06 52.86
C ILE A 739 36.62 12.55 54.29
N LEU A 740 35.59 12.92 55.04
CA LEU A 740 35.32 12.39 56.37
C LEU A 740 33.93 11.75 56.36
N HIS A 741 33.72 10.81 57.25
CA HIS A 741 32.40 10.26 57.53
C HIS A 741 31.97 10.66 58.93
N LEU A 742 30.67 10.85 59.12
CA LEU A 742 30.11 10.90 60.48
C LEU A 742 30.10 9.48 61.05
N ASP A 743 31.29 9.04 61.47
CA ASP A 743 31.56 7.72 62.05
C ASP A 743 31.19 7.67 63.53
N GLY A 744 30.78 6.50 64.03
CA GLY A 744 30.37 6.32 65.40
C GLY A 744 29.82 4.92 65.73
N GLU A 745 29.47 4.68 67.00
CA GLU A 745 28.70 3.51 67.43
C GLU A 745 27.35 3.48 66.70
N THR A 746 27.12 2.41 65.96
CA THR A 746 25.89 2.27 65.15
C THR A 746 24.81 1.63 66.01
N ASN A 747 23.76 2.41 66.32
CA ASN A 747 22.59 1.90 67.04
C ASN A 747 21.79 0.94 66.13
N PRO A 748 21.01 -0.02 66.70
CA PRO A 748 20.11 -0.88 65.94
C PRO A 748 19.07 -0.09 65.10
N LEU A 749 18.50 -0.76 64.10
CA LEU A 749 17.38 -0.22 63.32
C LEU A 749 16.21 0.13 64.26
N LEU A 750 15.47 1.19 63.93
CA LEU A 750 14.25 1.52 64.64
C LEU A 750 13.23 0.37 64.46
N GLY A 751 12.60 -0.06 65.54
CA GLY A 751 11.62 -1.15 65.52
C GLY A 751 12.17 -2.57 65.64
N TYR A 752 13.51 -2.77 65.58
CA TYR A 752 14.09 -4.11 65.41
C TYR A 752 14.32 -4.89 66.72
N VAL A 753 14.62 -4.20 67.82
CA VAL A 753 14.91 -4.80 69.14
C VAL A 753 14.01 -4.18 70.19
N ASP A 754 13.52 -4.96 71.15
CA ASP A 754 12.54 -4.46 72.14
C ASP A 754 13.14 -3.44 73.14
N GLU A 755 14.41 -3.61 73.55
CA GLU A 755 15.09 -2.72 74.50
C GLU A 755 16.55 -2.48 74.07
N TYR A 756 16.93 -1.21 73.87
CA TYR A 756 18.31 -0.81 73.58
C TYR A 756 18.55 0.65 74.02
N THR A 757 19.78 0.97 74.44
CA THR A 757 20.17 2.35 74.80
C THR A 757 20.73 3.06 73.57
N ILE A 758 19.98 4.02 73.03
CA ILE A 758 20.42 4.81 71.89
C ILE A 758 21.42 5.89 72.31
N ILE A 759 22.54 5.99 71.62
CA ILE A 759 23.65 6.90 71.93
C ILE A 759 23.80 7.95 70.82
N SER A 760 24.12 9.18 71.22
CA SER A 760 24.49 10.28 70.33
C SER A 760 25.99 10.52 70.34
N GLU A 761 26.50 10.98 69.20
CA GLU A 761 27.87 11.45 69.05
C GLU A 761 27.90 12.93 68.67
N GLN A 762 29.08 13.53 68.79
CA GLN A 762 29.27 14.94 68.45
C GLN A 762 30.56 15.16 67.68
N THR A 763 30.51 16.07 66.73
CA THR A 763 31.68 16.54 65.99
C THR A 763 31.59 18.04 65.72
N LYS A 764 32.71 18.65 65.33
CA LYS A 764 32.76 20.06 64.96
C LYS A 764 32.80 20.22 63.44
N ILE A 765 31.91 21.06 62.93
CA ILE A 765 31.86 21.42 61.50
C ILE A 765 32.49 22.80 61.26
N GLU A 766 33.12 22.98 60.10
CA GLU A 766 33.84 24.20 59.74
C GLU A 766 33.12 24.95 58.60
N LYS A 767 33.32 26.28 58.52
CA LYS A 767 32.85 27.04 57.35
C LYS A 767 33.52 26.48 56.10
N GLY A 768 32.72 26.29 55.04
CA GLY A 768 33.14 25.65 53.80
C GLY A 768 32.89 24.14 53.74
N ASP A 769 32.55 23.48 54.86
CA ASP A 769 32.22 22.04 54.84
C ASP A 769 30.94 21.77 54.02
N LEU A 770 30.96 20.66 53.29
CA LEU A 770 29.81 20.11 52.56
C LEU A 770 29.46 18.75 53.14
N LEU A 771 28.25 18.61 53.68
CA LEU A 771 27.70 17.37 54.20
C LEU A 771 26.70 16.79 53.18
N LEU A 772 26.81 15.49 52.92
CA LEU A 772 25.88 14.72 52.10
C LEU A 772 25.27 13.58 52.93
N PHE A 773 23.95 13.61 53.08
CA PHE A 773 23.15 12.51 53.61
C PHE A 773 22.47 11.79 52.44
N TYR A 774 22.43 10.47 52.47
CA TYR A 774 21.92 9.66 51.36
C TYR A 774 21.40 8.32 51.87
N THR A 775 20.47 7.72 51.13
CA THR A 775 20.00 6.34 51.34
C THR A 775 20.80 5.36 50.49
N ASP A 776 20.81 4.09 50.89
CA ASP A 776 21.51 3.00 50.20
C ASP A 776 21.04 2.81 48.76
N GLY A 777 19.79 3.13 48.43
CA GLY A 777 19.27 3.15 47.07
C GLY A 777 20.15 3.93 46.08
N ILE A 778 20.90 4.94 46.55
CA ILE A 778 21.89 5.65 45.72
C ILE A 778 23.11 4.77 45.43
N THR A 779 23.73 4.22 46.47
CA THR A 779 24.97 3.45 46.35
C THR A 779 24.74 2.07 45.75
N GLU A 780 23.60 1.44 46.04
CA GLU A 780 23.21 0.12 45.57
C GLU A 780 22.50 0.15 44.21
N ALA A 781 22.42 1.30 43.55
CA ALA A 781 21.86 1.38 42.21
C ALA A 781 22.74 0.65 41.18
N TYR A 782 22.13 -0.17 40.32
CA TYR A 782 22.85 -0.96 39.30
C TYR A 782 22.66 -0.41 37.89
N ASN A 783 23.74 -0.42 37.09
CA ASN A 783 23.65 -0.18 35.66
C ASN A 783 23.28 -1.45 34.86
N LYS A 784 23.16 -1.32 33.53
CA LYS A 784 22.81 -2.42 32.61
C LYS A 784 23.78 -3.62 32.63
N ASN A 785 24.99 -3.44 33.14
CA ASN A 785 26.00 -4.50 33.26
C ASN A 785 26.05 -5.09 34.68
N ASP A 786 25.03 -4.85 35.51
CA ASP A 786 24.97 -5.23 36.92
C ASP A 786 26.15 -4.72 37.76
N ILE A 787 26.71 -3.57 37.38
CA ILE A 787 27.72 -2.86 38.19
C ILE A 787 27.00 -1.86 39.07
N MET A 788 27.26 -1.96 40.37
CA MET A 788 26.75 -1.06 41.40
C MET A 788 27.37 0.35 41.28
N TYR A 789 26.59 1.40 41.53
CA TYR A 789 27.02 2.80 41.47
C TYR A 789 28.15 3.05 42.46
N GLY A 790 27.97 2.56 43.69
CA GLY A 790 28.99 2.51 44.72
C GLY A 790 29.32 3.86 45.33
N GLU A 791 29.82 3.82 46.56
CA GLU A 791 30.17 5.03 47.31
C GLU A 791 31.37 5.77 46.70
N SER A 792 32.34 5.05 46.13
CA SER A 792 33.52 5.67 45.51
C SER A 792 33.15 6.64 44.38
N ARG A 793 32.17 6.27 43.55
CA ARG A 793 31.66 7.13 42.47
C ARG A 793 30.85 8.30 43.02
N LEU A 794 30.02 8.05 44.04
CA LEU A 794 29.27 9.09 44.74
C LEU A 794 30.20 10.19 45.25
N ILE A 795 31.28 9.79 45.92
CA ILE A 795 32.32 10.68 46.44
C ILE A 795 33.04 11.44 45.32
N GLU A 796 33.46 10.75 44.25
CA GLU A 796 34.12 11.39 43.10
C GLU A 796 33.23 12.49 42.51
N ARG A 797 31.95 12.19 42.32
CA ARG A 797 30.99 13.14 41.76
C ARG A 797 30.68 14.28 42.73
N LEU A 798 30.56 13.98 44.02
CA LEU A 798 30.35 14.99 45.07
C LEU A 798 31.52 15.98 45.12
N LYS A 799 32.77 15.50 45.03
CA LYS A 799 33.98 16.35 44.94
C LYS A 799 33.94 17.28 43.73
N ALA A 800 33.59 16.76 42.55
CA ALA A 800 33.49 17.58 41.34
C ALA A 800 32.42 18.69 41.44
N LEU A 801 31.42 18.50 42.30
CA LEU A 801 30.30 19.43 42.50
C LEU A 801 30.46 20.29 43.76
N SER A 802 31.52 20.12 44.56
CA SER A 802 31.67 20.74 45.89
C SER A 802 31.55 22.27 45.90
N ASN A 803 31.95 22.92 44.82
CA ASN A 803 31.89 24.38 44.65
C ASN A 803 30.50 24.92 44.25
N LYS A 804 29.52 24.05 43.98
CA LYS A 804 28.15 24.43 43.60
C LYS A 804 27.26 24.68 44.82
N THR A 805 26.04 25.15 44.58
CA THR A 805 24.97 25.23 45.59
C THR A 805 24.44 23.84 45.93
N SER A 806 23.89 23.62 47.11
CA SER A 806 23.33 22.33 47.55
C SER A 806 22.27 21.81 46.60
N ARG A 807 21.45 22.70 46.02
CA ARG A 807 20.47 22.33 44.97
C ARG A 807 21.13 21.84 43.69
N GLU A 808 22.19 22.51 43.23
CA GLU A 808 22.94 22.09 42.04
C GLU A 808 23.72 20.80 42.28
N ILE A 809 24.24 20.58 43.49
CA ILE A 809 24.90 19.34 43.90
C ILE A 809 23.91 18.17 43.78
N VAL A 810 22.76 18.25 44.47
CA VAL A 810 21.76 17.18 44.42
C VAL A 810 21.26 16.94 42.99
N LYS A 811 21.01 18.00 42.21
CA LYS A 811 20.65 17.85 40.78
C LYS A 811 21.75 17.18 39.96
N GLY A 812 23.01 17.53 40.21
CA GLY A 812 24.16 16.97 39.53
C GLY A 812 24.39 15.50 39.86
N LEU A 813 24.23 15.12 41.14
CA LEU A 813 24.28 13.73 41.60
C LEU A 813 23.12 12.92 41.03
N LYS A 814 21.90 13.46 41.06
CA LYS A 814 20.73 12.85 40.42
C LYS A 814 20.99 12.58 38.94
N SER A 815 21.50 13.58 38.21
CA SER A 815 21.77 13.41 36.78
C SER A 815 22.81 12.34 36.50
N ASP A 816 23.87 12.26 37.32
CA ASP A 816 24.91 11.22 37.18
C ASP A 816 24.35 9.83 37.46
N LEU A 817 23.58 9.67 38.55
CA LEU A 817 22.93 8.41 38.93
C LEU A 817 22.01 7.88 37.82
N LEU A 818 21.17 8.74 37.25
CA LEU A 818 20.24 8.34 36.19
C LEU A 818 20.94 8.00 34.88
N GLN A 819 21.99 8.74 34.55
CA GLN A 819 22.81 8.44 33.38
C GLN A 819 23.55 7.11 33.57
N PHE A 820 24.05 6.83 34.77
CA PHE A 820 24.72 5.57 35.08
C PHE A 820 23.77 4.38 34.98
N CYS A 821 22.57 4.49 35.56
CA CYS A 821 21.62 3.39 35.60
C CYS A 821 20.90 3.15 34.25
N ASP A 822 20.85 4.16 33.37
CA ASP A 822 20.14 4.10 32.07
C ASP A 822 18.66 3.65 32.23
N ILE A 823 18.00 4.22 33.24
CA ILE A 823 16.61 3.94 33.64
C ILE A 823 15.77 5.21 33.66
N SER A 824 14.48 5.05 33.37
CA SER A 824 13.46 6.11 33.50
C SER A 824 12.73 6.10 34.86
N LEU A 825 12.81 5.00 35.61
CA LEU A 825 12.18 4.81 36.92
C LEU A 825 13.17 4.11 37.86
N PRO A 826 13.25 4.50 39.13
CA PRO A 826 14.20 3.92 40.07
C PRO A 826 13.74 2.52 40.54
N LYS A 827 14.71 1.65 40.87
CA LYS A 827 14.44 0.28 41.34
C LYS A 827 14.24 0.21 42.85
N ASP A 828 14.85 1.16 43.55
CA ASP A 828 14.69 1.41 44.98
C ASP A 828 14.50 2.92 45.20
N ASP A 829 14.13 3.35 46.40
CA ASP A 829 13.94 4.76 46.69
C ASP A 829 15.28 5.49 46.74
N TYR A 830 15.35 6.67 46.13
CA TYR A 830 16.57 7.47 46.04
C TYR A 830 16.41 8.76 46.83
N THR A 831 17.10 8.89 47.96
CA THR A 831 17.08 10.11 48.78
C THR A 831 18.47 10.71 48.96
N LEU A 832 18.54 12.03 48.81
CA LEU A 832 19.75 12.83 48.96
C LEU A 832 19.43 14.12 49.71
N ILE A 833 20.31 14.52 50.62
CA ILE A 833 20.32 15.84 51.25
C ILE A 833 21.75 16.38 51.20
N ALA A 834 21.93 17.55 50.59
CA ALA A 834 23.19 18.30 50.66
C ALA A 834 23.01 19.48 51.61
N CYS A 835 23.95 19.66 52.53
CA CYS A 835 24.03 20.81 53.44
C CYS A 835 25.44 21.40 53.39
N LYS A 836 25.55 22.67 53.03
CA LYS A 836 26.81 23.39 52.87
C LYS A 836 26.87 24.55 53.83
N ILE A 837 27.99 24.68 54.52
CA ILE A 837 28.25 25.77 55.46
C ILE A 837 28.97 26.86 54.68
N LEU A 838 28.33 28.02 54.56
CA LEU A 838 28.82 29.11 53.73
C LEU A 838 29.98 29.84 54.42
N ASN A 839 30.94 30.28 53.61
CA ASN A 839 31.92 31.27 54.05
C ASN A 839 31.22 32.65 54.04
N ASP A 840 31.50 33.49 55.04
CA ASP A 840 30.94 34.85 55.12
C ASP A 840 31.33 35.71 53.91
#